data_AF-A0A2E9MAH8-F1
#
_entry.id   AF-A0A2E9MAH8-F1
#
_cell.length_a   1.000
_cell.length_b   1.000
_cell.length_c   1.000
_cell.angle_alpha   90.00
_cell.angle_beta   90.00
_cell.angle_gamma   90.00
#
_symmetry.space_group_name_H-M   'P 1'
#
loop_
_entity.id
_entity.type
_entity.pdbx_description
1 polymer ?
#
loop_
_entity_poly.entity_id
_entity_poly.type
_entity_poly.pdbx_seq_one_letter_code
_entity_poly.pdbx_strand_id
1 'polypeptide(L)'
;MAMHIPQPEGPPKPEHSMSSLVEVLRYRARTQPDDLAYTFLVSGTQAGESLTFSQLDARARTLAVRLLRSAAPGDRALLLYPSSLEYVVAFVGCVYAGLIPVPAYPPRRNKPDPRLESIARDANVAISLCDEMTRNAMAAVRDRLPVLEKTQWLTTDTLEPCDGATWQAPDVGLNSLAFLQYTSGSTSDPKGVMVSHGNLLRVMHEGDLSWNLLPGHKMISWLPIFHDMGLIYGILQSAYSGIPGYFMAPLTFMQQPINWLQAISTFRATHSPAPNFAYDLCVDKIDPQQRAELDLSCWQVATIAAEPIRAGTMQRFVDFFAPAGFRFNAFTPGYGMAESTLKITTTCRHEDSVFTEVCTEDLKRNRAVSPSDADHMERETIDSPPRTQTLVSSGHTLGTTRLVIVDPAICQACPDGEVGEIWVGGPIVAQGYWNRPEKTQETFQAHLSDTGEGPFLRTGDLGFVLDGECYVTGRLKDIVIIRGTNHYPHDIELTVQRSHPALRPDCGAAFSVDVGDEERLVVVQEIRRTYLKKANTDEILTALRRALFEEHELAAHAIVLVRTASILKTSSGKIQRRACRDLFLDDGFPTIASWRLDSTAGVSTSSPGAMPAVTAPNIQDWIVKWIAARLERDPLHIRPHDPFDAFGMDSLSAVDLVHDLSGWTGKSIDETTLWNYPTIWDLAQFVVRDDDAAAPPPQVRDEEISARQQDDNLDQLSEEELVGLLYEEIQTDEPGG
;
A
#
# COMPACT_ATOMS: atom_id res chain seq x y z
N MET A 1 -12.58 -12.45 -35.17
CA MET A 1 -12.52 -13.87 -35.55
C MET A 1 -11.21 -14.43 -35.03
N ALA A 2 -11.21 -15.00 -33.82
CA ALA A 2 -9.98 -15.40 -33.15
C ALA A 2 -9.35 -16.64 -33.83
N MET A 3 -8.06 -16.59 -34.15
CA MET A 3 -7.34 -17.76 -34.62
C MET A 3 -7.08 -18.70 -33.45
N HIS A 4 -7.71 -19.87 -33.48
CA HIS A 4 -7.49 -20.92 -32.49
C HIS A 4 -6.13 -21.58 -32.74
N ILE A 5 -5.09 -21.05 -32.11
CA ILE A 5 -3.76 -21.66 -32.09
C ILE A 5 -3.83 -22.90 -31.20
N PRO A 6 -3.46 -24.11 -31.67
CA PRO A 6 -3.46 -25.30 -30.83
C PRO A 6 -2.49 -25.13 -29.67
N GLN A 7 -3.00 -25.23 -28.44
CA GLN A 7 -2.17 -25.27 -27.24
C GLN A 7 -1.36 -26.58 -27.23
N PRO A 8 -0.07 -26.56 -26.85
CA PRO A 8 0.70 -27.79 -26.69
C PRO A 8 0.10 -28.65 -25.56
N GLU A 9 0.01 -29.95 -25.78
CA GLU A 9 -0.45 -30.92 -24.77
C GLU A 9 0.57 -31.01 -23.62
N GLY A 10 0.36 -30.19 -22.61
CA GLY A 10 1.01 -30.38 -21.31
C GLY A 10 0.22 -31.32 -20.39
N PRO A 11 0.79 -31.62 -19.21
CA PRO A 11 0.15 -32.46 -18.22
C PRO A 11 -1.22 -31.88 -17.83
N PRO A 12 -2.25 -32.74 -17.58
CA PRO A 12 -3.59 -32.22 -17.38
C PRO A 12 -3.66 -31.29 -16.16
N LYS A 13 -4.49 -30.26 -16.27
CA LYS A 13 -4.83 -29.40 -15.12
C LYS A 13 -5.63 -30.21 -14.09
N PRO A 14 -5.67 -29.80 -12.82
CA PRO A 14 -6.46 -30.50 -11.81
C PRO A 14 -7.92 -30.53 -12.27
N GLU A 15 -8.53 -31.70 -12.29
CA GLU A 15 -9.91 -31.85 -12.74
C GLU A 15 -10.86 -31.00 -11.90
N HIS A 16 -11.93 -30.49 -12.50
CA HIS A 16 -13.03 -29.82 -11.79
C HIS A 16 -13.74 -30.72 -10.75
N SER A 17 -13.37 -32.01 -10.69
CA SER A 17 -13.83 -33.00 -9.71
C SER A 17 -13.09 -32.90 -8.36
N MET A 18 -11.95 -32.21 -8.28
CA MET A 18 -11.14 -32.17 -7.05
C MET A 18 -11.77 -31.29 -5.97
N SER A 19 -11.73 -31.79 -4.74
CA SER A 19 -12.39 -31.25 -3.56
C SER A 19 -11.45 -30.60 -2.53
N SER A 20 -10.15 -30.88 -2.62
CA SER A 20 -9.15 -30.39 -1.66
C SER A 20 -7.76 -30.11 -2.25
N LEU A 21 -6.96 -29.31 -1.54
CA LEU A 21 -5.54 -29.10 -1.85
C LEU A 21 -4.73 -30.40 -1.72
N VAL A 22 -5.16 -31.31 -0.83
CA VAL A 22 -4.56 -32.65 -0.68
C VAL A 22 -4.65 -33.41 -2.01
N GLU A 23 -5.81 -33.42 -2.66
CA GLU A 23 -6.00 -34.09 -3.95
C GLU A 23 -5.13 -33.50 -5.05
N VAL A 24 -5.02 -32.17 -5.14
CA VAL A 24 -4.16 -31.49 -6.12
C VAL A 24 -2.69 -31.89 -5.94
N LEU A 25 -2.16 -31.85 -4.72
CA LEU A 25 -0.77 -32.18 -4.45
C LEU A 25 -0.48 -33.68 -4.64
N ARG A 26 -1.41 -34.56 -4.25
CA ARG A 26 -1.34 -36.00 -4.53
C ARG A 26 -1.46 -36.32 -6.02
N TYR A 27 -2.22 -35.54 -6.78
CA TYR A 27 -2.32 -35.65 -8.23
C TYR A 27 -0.98 -35.30 -8.88
N ARG A 28 -0.40 -34.13 -8.57
CA ARG A 28 0.92 -33.71 -9.08
C ARG A 28 2.01 -34.73 -8.77
N ALA A 29 2.08 -35.24 -7.54
CA ALA A 29 3.03 -36.27 -7.15
C ALA A 29 2.88 -37.63 -7.88
N ARG A 30 1.72 -37.89 -8.51
CA ARG A 30 1.44 -39.10 -9.31
C ARG A 30 1.64 -38.89 -10.81
N THR A 31 1.30 -37.71 -11.34
CA THR A 31 1.33 -37.42 -12.78
C THR A 31 2.59 -36.69 -13.24
N GLN A 32 3.29 -36.04 -12.32
CA GLN A 32 4.52 -35.25 -12.54
C GLN A 32 5.60 -35.58 -11.49
N PRO A 33 5.88 -36.87 -11.16
CA PRO A 33 6.70 -37.22 -10.00
C PRO A 33 8.13 -36.64 -10.03
N ASP A 34 8.72 -36.58 -11.23
CA ASP A 34 10.10 -36.13 -11.45
C ASP A 34 10.21 -34.66 -11.86
N ASP A 35 9.08 -33.99 -12.12
CA ASP A 35 9.08 -32.56 -12.44
C ASP A 35 9.42 -31.73 -11.20
N LEU A 36 10.14 -30.64 -11.42
CA LEU A 36 10.51 -29.68 -10.39
C LEU A 36 9.25 -28.98 -9.84
N ALA A 37 8.99 -29.14 -8.55
CA ALA A 37 7.96 -28.38 -7.84
C ALA A 37 8.53 -27.02 -7.42
N TYR A 38 9.63 -27.03 -6.67
CA TYR A 38 10.22 -25.82 -6.09
C TYR A 38 11.75 -25.82 -6.06
N THR A 39 12.35 -24.65 -6.26
CA THR A 39 13.75 -24.35 -5.95
C THR A 39 13.82 -23.14 -5.02
N PHE A 40 14.55 -23.26 -3.91
CA PHE A 40 14.92 -22.10 -3.11
C PHE A 40 16.20 -21.46 -3.68
N LEU A 41 16.18 -20.14 -3.87
CA LEU A 41 17.26 -19.36 -4.45
C LEU A 41 18.08 -18.68 -3.34
N VAL A 42 19.39 -18.85 -3.37
CA VAL A 42 20.34 -18.20 -2.45
C VAL A 42 20.60 -16.75 -2.89
N SER A 43 20.62 -16.52 -4.20
CA SER A 43 20.72 -15.21 -4.85
C SER A 43 19.98 -15.25 -6.19
N GLY A 44 19.98 -14.15 -6.96
CA GLY A 44 19.30 -14.08 -8.24
C GLY A 44 19.75 -15.13 -9.27
N THR A 45 21.02 -15.53 -9.23
CA THR A 45 21.59 -16.50 -10.17
C THR A 45 21.88 -17.86 -9.55
N GLN A 46 21.95 -17.95 -8.21
CA GLN A 46 22.35 -19.18 -7.51
C GLN A 46 21.14 -19.96 -6.98
N ALA A 47 20.85 -21.10 -7.62
CA ALA A 47 19.95 -22.12 -7.07
C ALA A 47 20.56 -22.77 -5.81
N GLY A 48 19.72 -22.96 -4.79
CA GLY A 48 20.00 -23.73 -3.57
C GLY A 48 19.32 -25.10 -3.62
N GLU A 49 18.71 -25.50 -2.50
CA GLU A 49 17.92 -26.74 -2.42
C GLU A 49 16.74 -26.72 -3.40
N SER A 50 16.34 -27.90 -3.89
CA SER A 50 15.20 -28.08 -4.80
C SER A 50 14.44 -29.36 -4.48
N LEU A 51 13.14 -29.38 -4.78
CA LEU A 51 12.25 -30.53 -4.59
C LEU A 51 11.43 -30.79 -5.86
N THR A 52 11.38 -32.05 -6.29
CA THR A 52 10.36 -32.53 -7.23
C THR A 52 9.01 -32.74 -6.53
N PHE A 53 7.91 -32.89 -7.28
CA PHE A 53 6.60 -33.16 -6.68
C PHE A 53 6.58 -34.47 -5.87
N SER A 54 7.29 -35.52 -6.31
CA SER A 54 7.38 -36.77 -5.53
C SER A 54 8.18 -36.62 -4.24
N GLN A 55 9.25 -35.81 -4.24
CA GLN A 55 10.06 -35.54 -3.05
C GLN A 55 9.30 -34.69 -2.03
N LEU A 56 8.60 -33.64 -2.48
CA LEU A 56 7.73 -32.82 -1.63
C LEU A 56 6.65 -33.69 -0.97
N ASP A 57 5.96 -34.52 -1.75
CA ASP A 57 4.93 -35.43 -1.27
C ASP A 57 5.46 -36.45 -0.25
N ALA A 58 6.61 -37.06 -0.52
CA ALA A 58 7.22 -38.03 0.39
C ALA A 58 7.60 -37.39 1.72
N ARG A 59 8.22 -36.20 1.69
CA ARG A 59 8.57 -35.43 2.90
C ARG A 59 7.33 -35.02 3.68
N ALA A 60 6.32 -34.47 2.99
CA ALA A 60 5.08 -34.04 3.62
C ALA A 60 4.28 -35.18 4.25
N ARG A 61 4.18 -36.37 3.61
CA ARG A 61 3.53 -37.54 4.22
C ARG A 61 4.28 -38.07 5.45
N THR A 62 5.60 -38.13 5.38
CA THR A 62 6.46 -38.50 6.52
C THR A 62 6.25 -37.55 7.71
N LEU A 63 6.20 -36.24 7.43
CA LEU A 63 5.91 -35.23 8.45
C LEU A 63 4.46 -35.37 8.98
N ALA A 64 3.47 -35.52 8.11
CA ALA A 64 2.06 -35.67 8.50
C ALA A 64 1.85 -36.84 9.49
N VAL A 65 2.43 -38.01 9.20
CA VAL A 65 2.41 -39.18 10.12
C VAL A 65 3.08 -38.85 11.47
N ARG A 66 4.13 -38.02 11.47
CA ARG A 66 4.80 -37.59 12.70
C ARG A 66 3.96 -36.56 13.48
N LEU A 67 3.29 -35.63 12.81
CA LEU A 67 2.42 -34.61 13.41
C LEU A 67 1.19 -35.25 14.09
N LEU A 68 0.60 -36.28 13.47
CA LEU A 68 -0.53 -37.06 14.02
C LEU A 68 -0.21 -37.84 15.31
N ARG A 69 1.06 -37.88 15.75
CA ARG A 69 1.46 -38.38 17.09
C ARG A 69 1.41 -37.30 18.18
N SER A 70 1.08 -36.05 17.83
CA SER A 70 1.17 -34.88 18.71
C SER A 70 -0.03 -33.94 18.61
N ALA A 71 -0.83 -34.01 17.53
CA ALA A 71 -2.07 -33.26 17.33
C ALA A 71 -3.11 -34.11 16.58
N ALA A 72 -4.39 -33.72 16.64
CA ALA A 72 -5.49 -34.38 15.93
C ALA A 72 -5.96 -33.55 14.72
N PRO A 73 -6.53 -34.17 13.66
CA PRO A 73 -7.14 -33.43 12.55
C PRO A 73 -8.12 -32.34 13.05
N GLY A 74 -8.04 -31.14 12.46
CA GLY A 74 -8.71 -29.93 12.92
C GLY A 74 -7.91 -29.09 13.93
N ASP A 75 -6.80 -29.59 14.48
CA ASP A 75 -5.91 -28.79 15.32
C ASP A 75 -5.14 -27.72 14.55
N ARG A 76 -4.94 -26.56 15.20
CA ARG A 76 -4.20 -25.44 14.62
C ARG A 76 -2.71 -25.60 14.89
N ALA A 77 -1.92 -25.58 13.82
CA ALA A 77 -0.47 -25.72 13.85
C ALA A 77 0.20 -24.39 13.43
N LEU A 78 0.82 -23.70 14.38
CA LEU A 78 1.53 -22.44 14.13
C LEU A 78 2.83 -22.72 13.39
N LEU A 79 3.02 -22.11 12.21
CA LEU A 79 4.23 -22.24 11.41
C LEU A 79 5.13 -21.02 11.67
N LEU A 80 6.34 -21.25 12.19
CA LEU A 80 7.35 -20.22 12.46
C LEU A 80 8.66 -20.58 11.76
N TYR A 81 8.84 -20.06 10.55
CA TYR A 81 9.99 -20.36 9.70
C TYR A 81 10.49 -19.11 8.97
N PRO A 82 11.78 -19.02 8.65
CA PRO A 82 12.26 -18.21 7.54
C PRO A 82 11.75 -18.79 6.20
N SER A 83 11.77 -17.97 5.14
CA SER A 83 11.45 -18.45 3.80
C SER A 83 12.40 -19.57 3.38
N SER A 84 11.86 -20.77 3.16
CA SER A 84 12.63 -22.02 3.00
C SER A 84 11.75 -23.12 2.40
N LEU A 85 12.36 -24.21 1.90
CA LEU A 85 11.61 -25.41 1.51
C LEU A 85 11.04 -26.17 2.72
N GLU A 86 11.65 -26.06 3.90
CA GLU A 86 11.09 -26.64 5.13
C GLU A 86 9.73 -26.05 5.48
N TYR A 87 9.52 -24.74 5.31
CA TYR A 87 8.20 -24.14 5.46
C TYR A 87 7.18 -24.75 4.49
N VAL A 88 7.54 -24.95 3.22
CA VAL A 88 6.64 -25.54 2.21
C VAL A 88 6.28 -26.98 2.59
N VAL A 89 7.27 -27.77 3.02
CA VAL A 89 7.07 -29.14 3.52
C VAL A 89 6.22 -29.15 4.80
N ALA A 90 6.40 -28.20 5.71
CA ALA A 90 5.64 -28.08 6.95
C ALA A 90 4.17 -27.69 6.68
N PHE A 91 3.93 -26.71 5.81
CA PHE A 91 2.57 -26.32 5.38
C PHE A 91 1.83 -27.50 4.74
N VAL A 92 2.45 -28.17 3.76
CA VAL A 92 1.83 -29.35 3.10
C VAL A 92 1.68 -30.52 4.07
N GLY A 93 2.64 -30.73 4.98
CA GLY A 93 2.58 -31.76 6.03
C GLY A 93 1.43 -31.55 7.02
N CYS A 94 1.14 -30.31 7.40
CA CYS A 94 -0.05 -29.98 8.19
C CYS A 94 -1.34 -30.29 7.43
N VAL A 95 -1.47 -29.81 6.18
CA VAL A 95 -2.63 -30.07 5.32
C VAL A 95 -2.83 -31.57 5.09
N TYR A 96 -1.77 -32.33 4.86
CA TYR A 96 -1.79 -33.79 4.74
C TYR A 96 -2.14 -34.51 6.05
N ALA A 97 -1.90 -33.90 7.22
CA ALA A 97 -2.37 -34.42 8.51
C ALA A 97 -3.82 -33.99 8.83
N GLY A 98 -4.47 -33.19 7.98
CA GLY A 98 -5.76 -32.58 8.29
C GLY A 98 -5.67 -31.52 9.41
N LEU A 99 -4.46 -31.04 9.73
CA LEU A 99 -4.25 -29.90 10.62
C LEU A 99 -4.49 -28.59 9.86
N ILE A 100 -4.92 -27.56 10.58
CA ILE A 100 -5.10 -26.22 10.04
C ILE A 100 -3.79 -25.46 10.27
N PRO A 101 -2.97 -25.18 9.24
CA PRO A 101 -1.80 -24.35 9.39
C PRO A 101 -2.18 -22.93 9.77
N VAL A 102 -1.34 -22.29 10.58
CA VAL A 102 -1.42 -20.87 10.92
C VAL A 102 -0.07 -20.25 10.57
N PRO A 103 0.11 -19.74 9.33
CA PRO A 103 1.33 -19.03 8.94
C PRO A 103 1.55 -17.80 9.82
N ALA A 104 2.77 -17.69 10.37
CA ALA A 104 3.20 -16.51 11.11
C ALA A 104 4.70 -16.28 10.88
N TYR A 105 5.16 -15.06 11.17
CA TYR A 105 6.58 -14.74 11.07
C TYR A 105 7.30 -15.08 12.39
N PRO A 106 8.48 -15.73 12.37
CA PRO A 106 9.33 -15.81 13.56
C PRO A 106 9.77 -14.39 13.99
N PRO A 107 9.71 -14.05 15.29
CA PRO A 107 10.06 -12.71 15.75
C PRO A 107 11.56 -12.45 15.66
N ARG A 108 11.94 -11.17 15.67
CA ARG A 108 13.36 -10.75 15.66
C ARG A 108 14.08 -11.35 16.88
N ARG A 109 15.33 -11.78 16.71
CA ARG A 109 16.17 -12.35 17.78
C ARG A 109 16.10 -11.49 19.04
N ASN A 110 15.88 -12.15 20.18
CA ASN A 110 15.86 -11.54 21.52
C ASN A 110 14.79 -10.45 21.78
N LYS A 111 13.84 -10.21 20.86
CA LYS A 111 12.67 -9.33 21.08
C LYS A 111 11.37 -10.15 21.07
N PRO A 112 10.57 -10.14 22.16
CA PRO A 112 9.25 -10.78 22.13
C PRO A 112 8.33 -9.99 21.20
N ASP A 113 7.47 -10.70 20.46
CA ASP A 113 6.41 -10.08 19.66
C ASP A 113 5.04 -10.40 20.28
N PRO A 114 4.35 -9.41 20.88
CA PRO A 114 3.01 -9.57 21.44
C PRO A 114 1.96 -10.00 20.41
N ARG A 115 2.13 -9.68 19.12
CA ARG A 115 1.23 -10.14 18.05
C ARG A 115 1.21 -11.66 17.97
N LEU A 116 2.38 -12.29 18.05
CA LEU A 116 2.50 -13.73 17.86
C LEU A 116 1.83 -14.51 19.01
N GLU A 117 1.98 -14.01 20.23
CA GLU A 117 1.27 -14.50 21.41
C GLU A 117 -0.26 -14.31 21.28
N SER A 118 -0.73 -13.20 20.70
CA SER A 118 -2.15 -12.97 20.41
C SER A 118 -2.71 -13.91 19.33
N ILE A 119 -1.98 -14.11 18.21
CA ILE A 119 -2.32 -15.09 17.17
C ILE A 119 -2.42 -16.49 17.77
N ALA A 120 -1.42 -16.91 18.56
CA ALA A 120 -1.38 -18.24 19.15
C ALA A 120 -2.57 -18.50 20.10
N ARG A 121 -3.01 -17.44 20.81
CA ARG A 121 -4.18 -17.46 21.70
C ARG A 121 -5.50 -17.53 20.93
N ASP A 122 -5.71 -16.65 19.96
CA ASP A 122 -6.95 -16.55 19.18
C ASP A 122 -7.19 -17.82 18.33
N ALA A 123 -6.13 -18.33 17.69
CA ALA A 123 -6.15 -19.59 16.95
C ALA A 123 -6.27 -20.84 17.85
N ASN A 124 -6.05 -20.69 19.17
CA ASN A 124 -5.93 -21.79 20.13
C ASN A 124 -4.95 -22.87 19.63
N VAL A 125 -3.69 -22.48 19.40
CA VAL A 125 -2.66 -23.33 18.79
C VAL A 125 -2.39 -24.57 19.63
N ALA A 126 -2.41 -25.75 19.00
CA ALA A 126 -2.06 -27.01 19.65
C ALA A 126 -0.54 -27.26 19.61
N ILE A 127 0.08 -27.03 18.45
CA ILE A 127 1.51 -27.29 18.19
C ILE A 127 2.17 -26.12 17.47
N SER A 128 3.44 -25.85 17.78
CA SER A 128 4.27 -24.85 17.11
C SER A 128 5.37 -25.57 16.33
N LEU A 129 5.43 -25.33 15.01
CA LEU A 129 6.38 -25.92 14.08
C LEU A 129 7.41 -24.87 13.66
N CYS A 130 8.67 -25.27 13.60
CA CYS A 130 9.79 -24.40 13.24
C CYS A 130 10.99 -25.21 12.73
N ASP A 131 12.05 -24.52 12.31
CA ASP A 131 13.40 -25.10 12.14
C ASP A 131 14.25 -24.92 13.42
N GLU A 132 15.39 -25.61 13.50
CA GLU A 132 16.29 -25.56 14.66
C GLU A 132 16.84 -24.14 14.90
N MET A 133 17.11 -23.38 13.83
CA MET A 133 17.58 -22.00 13.95
C MET A 133 16.54 -21.11 14.64
N THR A 134 15.27 -21.21 14.24
CA THR A 134 14.16 -20.45 14.80
C THR A 134 13.88 -20.88 16.23
N ARG A 135 13.91 -22.18 16.54
CA ARG A 135 13.76 -22.66 17.93
C ARG A 135 14.83 -22.08 18.85
N ASN A 136 16.07 -22.02 18.38
CA ASN A 136 17.18 -21.43 19.13
C ASN A 136 17.04 -19.90 19.29
N ALA A 137 16.57 -19.19 18.25
CA ALA A 137 16.24 -17.76 18.35
C ALA A 137 15.08 -17.48 19.33
N MET A 138 14.08 -18.36 19.37
CA MET A 138 12.91 -18.25 20.25
C MET A 138 13.23 -18.55 21.72
N ALA A 139 14.23 -19.38 22.00
CA ALA A 139 14.56 -19.80 23.37
C ALA A 139 14.83 -18.62 24.33
N ALA A 140 15.33 -17.48 23.85
CA ALA A 140 15.60 -16.29 24.65
C ALA A 140 14.36 -15.42 24.96
N VAL A 141 13.24 -15.63 24.26
CA VAL A 141 12.01 -14.81 24.38
C VAL A 141 10.75 -15.60 24.72
N ARG A 142 10.76 -16.92 24.53
CA ARG A 142 9.58 -17.79 24.70
C ARG A 142 8.96 -17.70 26.10
N ASP A 143 9.78 -17.60 27.15
CA ASP A 143 9.32 -17.51 28.54
C ASP A 143 8.65 -16.14 28.85
N ARG A 144 8.58 -15.23 27.86
CA ARG A 144 7.80 -13.97 27.88
C ARG A 144 6.51 -14.05 27.03
N LEU A 145 6.20 -15.21 26.47
CA LEU A 145 5.07 -15.48 25.57
C LEU A 145 4.27 -16.67 26.13
N PRO A 146 3.40 -16.45 27.15
CA PRO A 146 2.90 -17.51 28.02
C PRO A 146 1.96 -18.56 27.38
N VAL A 147 1.40 -18.27 26.20
CA VAL A 147 0.69 -19.30 25.40
C VAL A 147 1.71 -20.14 24.66
N LEU A 148 2.66 -19.51 23.97
CA LEU A 148 3.72 -20.18 23.21
C LEU A 148 4.70 -20.98 24.07
N GLU A 149 4.91 -20.59 25.33
CA GLU A 149 5.69 -21.38 26.29
C GLU A 149 5.06 -22.77 26.54
N LYS A 150 3.73 -22.85 26.45
CA LYS A 150 2.93 -24.05 26.77
C LYS A 150 2.55 -24.90 25.57
N THR A 151 2.67 -24.39 24.34
CA THR A 151 2.45 -25.19 23.14
C THR A 151 3.55 -26.24 22.98
N GLN A 152 3.24 -27.36 22.31
CA GLN A 152 4.27 -28.33 21.97
C GLN A 152 5.08 -27.84 20.76
N TRP A 153 6.38 -27.61 20.96
CA TRP A 153 7.30 -27.22 19.89
C TRP A 153 7.91 -28.44 19.18
N LEU A 154 7.88 -28.44 17.85
CA LEU A 154 8.52 -29.44 17.00
C LEU A 154 9.45 -28.76 15.99
N THR A 155 10.69 -29.25 15.88
CA THR A 155 11.69 -28.79 14.91
C THR A 155 11.76 -29.73 13.73
N THR A 156 11.13 -29.38 12.61
CA THR A 156 10.81 -30.33 11.54
C THR A 156 12.02 -30.87 10.78
N ASP A 157 13.11 -30.10 10.77
CA ASP A 157 14.44 -30.43 10.24
C ASP A 157 15.21 -31.46 11.10
N THR A 158 14.89 -31.57 12.40
CA THR A 158 15.55 -32.48 13.36
C THR A 158 14.63 -33.57 13.90
N LEU A 159 13.40 -33.69 13.39
CA LEU A 159 12.47 -34.75 13.81
C LEU A 159 12.93 -36.12 13.30
N GLU A 160 12.84 -37.14 14.17
CA GLU A 160 12.95 -38.54 13.73
C GLU A 160 11.91 -38.86 12.66
N PRO A 161 12.32 -39.31 11.45
CA PRO A 161 11.39 -39.57 10.36
C PRO A 161 10.50 -40.76 10.67
N CYS A 162 9.21 -40.63 10.35
CA CYS A 162 8.24 -41.72 10.37
C CYS A 162 8.10 -42.35 8.99
N ASP A 163 7.52 -43.56 8.92
CA ASP A 163 7.21 -44.17 7.62
C ASP A 163 6.01 -43.48 6.96
N GLY A 164 6.28 -42.55 6.04
CA GLY A 164 5.27 -41.87 5.24
C GLY A 164 4.43 -42.79 4.34
N ALA A 165 4.78 -44.07 4.15
CA ALA A 165 3.91 -45.04 3.49
C ALA A 165 2.68 -45.45 4.34
N THR A 166 2.73 -45.23 5.66
CA THR A 166 1.59 -45.43 6.57
C THR A 166 0.57 -44.28 6.57
N TRP A 167 0.86 -43.20 5.84
CA TRP A 167 -0.03 -42.04 5.72
C TRP A 167 -1.39 -42.41 5.09
N GLN A 168 -2.46 -41.85 5.66
CA GLN A 168 -3.81 -41.92 5.13
C GLN A 168 -4.29 -40.50 4.82
N ALA A 169 -5.04 -40.34 3.74
CA ALA A 169 -5.61 -39.04 3.39
C ALA A 169 -6.62 -38.59 4.46
N PRO A 170 -6.59 -37.32 4.90
CA PRO A 170 -7.57 -36.80 5.84
C PRO A 170 -8.93 -36.62 5.15
N ASP A 171 -10.01 -36.73 5.92
CA ASP A 171 -11.38 -36.49 5.45
C ASP A 171 -11.64 -34.98 5.39
N VAL A 172 -11.25 -34.36 4.27
CA VAL A 172 -11.39 -32.93 4.00
C VAL A 172 -12.00 -32.70 2.61
N GLY A 173 -12.85 -31.70 2.50
CA GLY A 173 -13.46 -31.28 1.23
C GLY A 173 -13.53 -29.76 1.11
N LEU A 174 -14.33 -29.28 0.15
CA LEU A 174 -14.40 -27.86 -0.22
C LEU A 174 -14.65 -26.92 0.96
N ASN A 175 -15.49 -27.32 1.92
CA ASN A 175 -15.84 -26.50 3.09
C ASN A 175 -14.90 -26.70 4.29
N SER A 176 -13.93 -27.61 4.22
CA SER A 176 -12.93 -27.79 5.28
C SER A 176 -11.89 -26.66 5.22
N LEU A 177 -11.47 -26.15 6.38
CA LEU A 177 -10.44 -25.12 6.48
C LEU A 177 -9.10 -25.66 5.98
N ALA A 178 -8.49 -24.93 5.04
CA ALA A 178 -7.18 -25.24 4.50
C ALA A 178 -6.07 -24.60 5.35
N PHE A 179 -6.29 -23.39 5.87
CA PHE A 179 -5.41 -22.66 6.81
C PHE A 179 -6.14 -21.43 7.39
N LEU A 180 -5.54 -20.79 8.40
CA LEU A 180 -5.95 -19.46 8.88
C LEU A 180 -4.93 -18.41 8.44
N GLN A 181 -5.34 -17.43 7.62
CA GLN A 181 -4.51 -16.28 7.31
C GLN A 181 -4.74 -15.20 8.37
N TYR A 182 -3.77 -14.94 9.24
CA TYR A 182 -3.91 -13.83 10.18
C TYR A 182 -3.57 -12.50 9.50
N THR A 183 -4.55 -11.61 9.46
CA THR A 183 -4.35 -10.19 9.21
C THR A 183 -3.93 -9.54 10.53
N SER A 184 -3.05 -8.54 10.49
CA SER A 184 -3.00 -7.59 11.61
C SER A 184 -4.09 -6.56 11.41
N GLY A 185 -4.94 -6.40 12.43
CA GLY A 185 -5.93 -5.35 12.46
C GLY A 185 -5.29 -3.98 12.65
N SER A 186 -6.01 -2.94 12.23
CA SER A 186 -5.79 -1.57 12.70
C SER A 186 -6.13 -1.41 14.18
N THR A 187 -7.00 -2.27 14.71
CA THR A 187 -7.14 -2.56 16.14
C THR A 187 -6.04 -3.54 16.58
N SER A 188 -5.52 -3.38 17.81
CA SER A 188 -4.42 -4.17 18.43
C SER A 188 -4.67 -5.68 18.65
N ASP A 189 -5.65 -6.25 17.96
CA ASP A 189 -6.19 -7.61 18.11
C ASP A 189 -6.24 -8.25 16.70
N PRO A 190 -5.33 -9.18 16.36
CA PRO A 190 -5.22 -9.77 15.03
C PRO A 190 -6.33 -10.79 14.77
N LYS A 191 -6.79 -10.90 13.52
CA LYS A 191 -7.96 -11.70 13.16
C LYS A 191 -7.57 -12.80 12.18
N GLY A 192 -8.03 -14.03 12.43
CA GLY A 192 -7.73 -15.18 11.58
C GLY A 192 -8.78 -15.35 10.49
N VAL A 193 -8.47 -15.03 9.25
CA VAL A 193 -9.36 -15.27 8.11
C VAL A 193 -9.45 -16.78 7.83
N MET A 194 -10.67 -17.29 7.79
CA MET A 194 -10.98 -18.71 7.63
C MET A 194 -10.98 -19.13 6.15
N VAL A 195 -9.81 -19.48 5.62
CA VAL A 195 -9.65 -19.89 4.22
C VAL A 195 -9.91 -21.39 4.07
N SER A 196 -10.90 -21.75 3.25
CA SER A 196 -11.24 -23.14 2.95
C SER A 196 -10.49 -23.71 1.74
N HIS A 197 -10.49 -25.04 1.62
CA HIS A 197 -9.97 -25.70 0.42
C HIS A 197 -10.72 -25.26 -0.85
N GLY A 198 -12.04 -25.09 -0.79
CA GLY A 198 -12.85 -24.64 -1.92
C GLY A 198 -12.49 -23.22 -2.36
N ASN A 199 -12.19 -22.33 -1.40
CA ASN A 199 -11.73 -20.98 -1.74
C ASN A 199 -10.37 -21.01 -2.46
N LEU A 200 -9.40 -21.78 -1.94
CA LEU A 200 -8.09 -21.96 -2.58
C LEU A 200 -8.20 -22.51 -4.00
N LEU A 201 -8.97 -23.60 -4.18
CA LEU A 201 -9.16 -24.20 -5.50
C LEU A 201 -9.84 -23.23 -6.46
N ARG A 202 -10.82 -22.44 -6.00
CA ARG A 202 -11.48 -21.43 -6.83
C ARG A 202 -10.53 -20.31 -7.24
N VAL A 203 -9.82 -19.69 -6.29
CA VAL A 203 -8.97 -18.53 -6.61
C VAL A 203 -7.78 -18.93 -7.47
N MET A 204 -7.22 -20.13 -7.27
CA MET A 204 -6.12 -20.63 -8.11
C MET A 204 -6.60 -21.07 -9.49
N HIS A 205 -7.83 -21.57 -9.63
CA HIS A 205 -8.44 -21.83 -10.94
C HIS A 205 -8.70 -20.52 -11.71
N GLU A 206 -9.22 -19.49 -11.04
CA GLU A 206 -9.40 -18.16 -11.65
C GLU A 206 -8.06 -17.49 -11.98
N GLY A 207 -7.03 -17.69 -11.15
CA GLY A 207 -5.65 -17.25 -11.42
C GLY A 207 -5.06 -17.93 -12.65
N ASP A 208 -5.30 -19.24 -12.80
CA ASP A 208 -4.89 -20.05 -13.96
C ASP A 208 -5.43 -19.50 -15.29
N LEU A 209 -6.65 -18.94 -15.25
CA LEU A 209 -7.32 -18.32 -16.38
C LEU A 209 -6.83 -16.88 -16.60
N SER A 210 -6.91 -16.00 -15.60
CA SER A 210 -6.55 -14.57 -15.75
C SER A 210 -5.09 -14.37 -16.13
N TRP A 211 -4.18 -15.12 -15.48
CA TRP A 211 -2.75 -15.00 -15.72
C TRP A 211 -2.27 -15.88 -16.87
N ASN A 212 -3.17 -16.65 -17.52
CA ASN A 212 -2.84 -17.56 -18.62
C ASN A 212 -1.65 -18.47 -18.26
N LEU A 213 -1.77 -19.19 -17.15
CA LEU A 213 -0.76 -20.14 -16.69
C LEU A 213 -0.85 -21.41 -17.52
N LEU A 214 0.21 -21.65 -18.31
CA LEU A 214 0.33 -22.73 -19.28
C LEU A 214 1.48 -23.68 -18.93
N PRO A 215 1.46 -24.93 -19.42
CA PRO A 215 2.59 -25.86 -19.33
C PRO A 215 3.91 -25.22 -19.78
N GLY A 216 4.98 -25.44 -19.02
CA GLY A 216 6.31 -24.87 -19.30
C GLY A 216 6.50 -23.40 -18.88
N HIS A 217 5.46 -22.71 -18.39
CA HIS A 217 5.62 -21.46 -17.64
C HIS A 217 6.37 -21.70 -16.32
N LYS A 218 6.82 -20.61 -15.68
CA LYS A 218 7.56 -20.68 -14.41
C LYS A 218 7.22 -19.47 -13.53
N MET A 219 7.07 -19.72 -12.24
CA MET A 219 6.79 -18.70 -11.23
C MET A 219 8.07 -18.28 -10.52
N ILE A 220 8.23 -16.98 -10.26
CA ILE A 220 9.24 -16.46 -9.33
C ILE A 220 8.58 -15.59 -8.27
N SER A 221 8.95 -15.75 -7.01
CA SER A 221 8.56 -14.84 -5.95
C SER A 221 9.68 -14.61 -4.93
N TRP A 222 9.80 -13.39 -4.43
CA TRP A 222 10.56 -13.06 -3.23
C TRP A 222 9.63 -12.67 -2.07
N LEU A 223 8.31 -12.69 -2.30
CA LEU A 223 7.33 -12.26 -1.32
C LEU A 223 7.33 -13.20 -0.11
N PRO A 224 6.97 -12.72 1.08
CA PRO A 224 7.00 -13.55 2.26
C PRO A 224 5.94 -14.65 2.18
N ILE A 225 6.38 -15.90 2.25
CA ILE A 225 5.55 -17.09 2.03
C ILE A 225 4.54 -17.40 3.15
N PHE A 226 4.45 -16.52 4.16
CA PHE A 226 3.42 -16.48 5.21
C PHE A 226 2.33 -15.42 4.95
N HIS A 227 2.44 -14.66 3.85
CA HIS A 227 1.37 -13.82 3.31
C HIS A 227 0.55 -14.56 2.27
N ASP A 228 -0.72 -14.21 2.13
CA ASP A 228 -1.60 -14.65 1.05
C ASP A 228 -0.95 -14.50 -0.34
N MET A 229 -0.39 -13.33 -0.70
CA MET A 229 0.24 -13.14 -2.01
C MET A 229 1.53 -13.97 -2.20
N GLY A 230 2.33 -14.14 -1.15
CA GLY A 230 3.54 -14.99 -1.22
C GLY A 230 3.23 -16.49 -1.19
N LEU A 231 2.31 -16.90 -0.33
CA LEU A 231 1.86 -18.28 -0.14
C LEU A 231 1.01 -18.75 -1.32
N ILE A 232 -0.11 -18.08 -1.58
CA ILE A 232 -1.09 -18.58 -2.55
C ILE A 232 -0.57 -18.36 -3.97
N TYR A 233 -0.11 -17.15 -4.32
CA TYR A 233 0.38 -16.91 -5.68
C TYR A 233 1.82 -17.37 -5.89
N GLY A 234 2.72 -17.06 -4.95
CA GLY A 234 4.14 -17.44 -5.08
C GLY A 234 4.42 -18.94 -4.94
N ILE A 235 3.66 -19.66 -4.10
CA ILE A 235 3.87 -21.09 -3.82
C ILE A 235 2.71 -21.96 -4.35
N LEU A 236 1.50 -21.84 -3.78
CA LEU A 236 0.41 -22.81 -4.04
C LEU A 236 -0.06 -22.81 -5.49
N GLN A 237 -0.12 -21.64 -6.15
CA GLN A 237 -0.50 -21.51 -7.56
C GLN A 237 0.42 -22.31 -8.47
N SER A 238 1.74 -22.29 -8.26
CA SER A 238 2.66 -23.02 -9.15
C SER A 238 2.45 -24.53 -9.04
N ALA A 239 2.22 -25.05 -7.83
CA ALA A 239 1.83 -26.45 -7.63
C ALA A 239 0.43 -26.77 -8.21
N TYR A 240 -0.55 -25.86 -8.06
CA TYR A 240 -1.88 -26.03 -8.64
C TYR A 240 -1.82 -26.11 -10.17
N SER A 241 -1.11 -25.18 -10.83
CA SER A 241 -0.90 -25.17 -12.28
C SER A 241 -0.01 -26.31 -12.77
N GLY A 242 0.85 -26.86 -11.89
CA GLY A 242 1.82 -27.91 -12.23
C GLY A 242 3.03 -27.35 -12.99
N ILE A 243 3.54 -26.20 -12.53
CA ILE A 243 4.71 -25.51 -13.06
C ILE A 243 5.77 -25.31 -11.95
N PRO A 244 7.07 -25.23 -12.28
CA PRO A 244 8.09 -24.97 -11.28
C PRO A 244 7.98 -23.56 -10.70
N GLY A 245 8.04 -23.47 -9.37
CA GLY A 245 8.21 -22.22 -8.63
C GLY A 245 9.66 -22.05 -8.15
N TYR A 246 10.22 -20.85 -8.30
CA TYR A 246 11.49 -20.49 -7.67
C TYR A 246 11.23 -19.36 -6.68
N PHE A 247 11.82 -19.43 -5.49
CA PHE A 247 11.64 -18.35 -4.52
C PHE A 247 12.88 -18.08 -3.69
N MET A 248 13.03 -16.82 -3.25
CA MET A 248 14.10 -16.37 -2.35
C MET A 248 13.49 -15.74 -1.10
N ALA A 249 14.32 -15.48 -0.08
CA ALA A 249 13.87 -14.70 1.07
C ALA A 249 13.60 -13.24 0.65
N PRO A 250 12.60 -12.55 1.24
CA PRO A 250 12.33 -11.13 0.97
C PRO A 250 13.56 -10.24 1.18
N LEU A 251 14.40 -10.59 2.15
CA LEU A 251 15.64 -9.87 2.45
C LEU A 251 16.65 -9.92 1.30
N THR A 252 16.73 -11.04 0.57
CA THR A 252 17.62 -11.22 -0.61
C THR A 252 17.27 -10.22 -1.71
N PHE A 253 15.98 -9.91 -1.88
CA PHE A 253 15.51 -8.83 -2.76
C PHE A 253 15.81 -7.44 -2.16
N MET A 254 15.43 -7.18 -0.91
CA MET A 254 15.57 -5.83 -0.32
C MET A 254 17.02 -5.36 -0.19
N GLN A 255 17.97 -6.26 0.05
CA GLN A 255 19.41 -5.94 0.07
C GLN A 255 19.94 -5.62 -1.33
N GLN A 256 19.51 -6.39 -2.34
CA GLN A 256 19.97 -6.27 -3.73
C GLN A 256 18.81 -6.54 -4.69
N PRO A 257 18.02 -5.51 -5.09
CA PRO A 257 16.82 -5.67 -5.91
C PRO A 257 17.06 -6.35 -7.25
N ILE A 258 18.30 -6.27 -7.77
CA ILE A 258 18.74 -6.97 -8.98
C ILE A 258 18.57 -8.49 -8.90
N ASN A 259 18.63 -9.09 -7.70
CA ASN A 259 18.47 -10.54 -7.52
C ASN A 259 17.14 -11.04 -8.12
N TRP A 260 16.05 -10.28 -7.96
CA TRP A 260 14.75 -10.64 -8.51
C TRP A 260 14.76 -10.67 -10.05
N LEU A 261 15.31 -9.61 -10.67
CA LEU A 261 15.36 -9.49 -12.13
C LEU A 261 16.37 -10.46 -12.77
N GLN A 262 17.50 -10.72 -12.08
CA GLN A 262 18.44 -11.78 -12.45
C GLN A 262 17.77 -13.15 -12.42
N ALA A 263 16.97 -13.47 -11.38
CA ALA A 263 16.27 -14.74 -11.32
C ALA A 263 15.27 -14.90 -12.48
N ILE A 264 14.53 -13.83 -12.82
CA ILE A 264 13.63 -13.82 -13.98
C ILE A 264 14.41 -14.08 -15.29
N SER A 265 15.55 -13.40 -15.47
CA SER A 265 16.43 -13.56 -16.63
C SER A 265 17.02 -14.98 -16.73
N THR A 266 17.74 -15.42 -15.69
CA THR A 266 18.46 -16.70 -15.62
C THR A 266 17.54 -17.91 -15.71
N PHE A 267 16.46 -17.95 -14.92
CA PHE A 267 15.54 -19.08 -14.92
C PHE A 267 14.48 -18.98 -16.01
N ARG A 268 14.44 -17.88 -16.78
CA ARG A 268 13.46 -17.60 -17.85
C ARG A 268 12.03 -17.59 -17.32
N ALA A 269 11.82 -16.90 -16.22
CA ALA A 269 10.52 -16.86 -15.56
C ALA A 269 9.49 -16.06 -16.37
N THR A 270 8.25 -16.55 -16.38
CA THR A 270 7.16 -15.91 -17.11
C THR A 270 6.21 -15.15 -16.18
N HIS A 271 6.16 -15.50 -14.89
CA HIS A 271 5.25 -14.92 -13.91
C HIS A 271 6.02 -14.49 -12.67
N SER A 272 5.71 -13.30 -12.15
CA SER A 272 6.17 -12.86 -10.83
C SER A 272 5.28 -11.76 -10.26
N PRO A 273 4.78 -11.90 -9.02
CA PRO A 273 4.08 -10.84 -8.30
C PRO A 273 5.01 -9.93 -7.50
N ALA A 274 4.66 -8.65 -7.42
CA ALA A 274 5.26 -7.70 -6.49
C ALA A 274 4.30 -6.54 -6.14
N PRO A 275 4.47 -5.89 -4.97
CA PRO A 275 3.86 -4.59 -4.68
C PRO A 275 4.45 -3.47 -5.55
N ASN A 276 3.77 -2.33 -5.63
CA ASN A 276 4.16 -1.17 -6.46
C ASN A 276 5.58 -0.66 -6.09
N PHE A 277 5.92 -0.56 -4.80
CA PHE A 277 7.21 -0.06 -4.32
C PHE A 277 8.41 -0.86 -4.85
N ALA A 278 8.22 -2.16 -5.12
CA ALA A 278 9.32 -3.03 -5.54
C ALA A 278 9.83 -2.67 -6.94
N TYR A 279 8.93 -2.24 -7.83
CA TYR A 279 9.28 -1.77 -9.17
C TYR A 279 10.09 -0.46 -9.07
N ASP A 280 9.67 0.48 -8.22
CA ASP A 280 10.43 1.72 -7.98
C ASP A 280 11.79 1.44 -7.33
N LEU A 281 11.86 0.53 -6.35
CA LEU A 281 13.11 0.14 -5.71
C LEU A 281 14.10 -0.48 -6.72
N CYS A 282 13.63 -1.24 -7.72
CA CYS A 282 14.46 -1.70 -8.82
C CYS A 282 15.01 -0.55 -9.68
N VAL A 283 14.19 0.44 -10.04
CA VAL A 283 14.62 1.61 -10.83
C VAL A 283 15.61 2.48 -10.04
N ASP A 284 15.40 2.66 -8.74
CA ASP A 284 16.25 3.49 -7.87
C ASP A 284 17.62 2.85 -7.53
N LYS A 285 17.73 1.52 -7.59
CA LYS A 285 18.91 0.77 -7.12
C LYS A 285 19.75 0.08 -8.20
N ILE A 286 19.17 -0.23 -9.35
CA ILE A 286 19.86 -0.98 -10.41
C ILE A 286 20.48 0.02 -11.39
N ASP A 287 21.77 -0.12 -11.66
CA ASP A 287 22.46 0.78 -12.59
C ASP A 287 22.33 0.34 -14.08
N PRO A 288 22.62 1.22 -15.06
CA PRO A 288 22.48 0.87 -16.47
C PRO A 288 23.42 -0.24 -17.00
N GLN A 289 24.55 -0.52 -16.33
CA GLN A 289 25.45 -1.63 -16.68
C GLN A 289 24.87 -2.94 -16.17
N GLN A 290 24.47 -2.98 -14.89
CA GLN A 290 23.73 -4.09 -14.30
C GLN A 290 22.49 -4.47 -15.11
N ARG A 291 21.71 -3.46 -15.53
CA ARG A 291 20.55 -3.65 -16.41
C ARG A 291 20.91 -4.33 -17.74
N ALA A 292 22.08 -4.04 -18.31
CA ALA A 292 22.49 -4.58 -19.62
C ALA A 292 22.82 -6.08 -19.57
N GLU A 293 22.97 -6.67 -18.38
CA GLU A 293 23.12 -8.12 -18.17
C GLU A 293 21.78 -8.86 -18.07
N LEU A 294 20.65 -8.13 -18.04
CA LEU A 294 19.31 -8.68 -17.90
C LEU A 294 18.65 -8.91 -19.26
N ASP A 295 17.89 -10.00 -19.35
CA ASP A 295 16.88 -10.21 -20.38
C ASP A 295 15.54 -10.50 -19.68
N LEU A 296 14.59 -9.59 -19.82
CA LEU A 296 13.25 -9.64 -19.24
C LEU A 296 12.17 -9.91 -20.30
N SER A 297 12.56 -10.23 -21.55
CA SER A 297 11.62 -10.52 -22.65
C SER A 297 10.71 -11.72 -22.39
N CYS A 298 11.18 -12.66 -21.54
CA CYS A 298 10.41 -13.82 -21.09
C CYS A 298 9.32 -13.48 -20.07
N TRP A 299 9.36 -12.31 -19.42
CA TRP A 299 8.36 -11.93 -18.42
C TRP A 299 7.03 -11.64 -19.12
N GLN A 300 6.00 -12.38 -18.74
CA GLN A 300 4.68 -12.37 -19.38
C GLN A 300 3.60 -11.73 -18.51
N VAL A 301 3.68 -11.96 -17.19
CA VAL A 301 2.77 -11.47 -16.16
C VAL A 301 3.61 -10.93 -14.99
N ALA A 302 3.70 -9.62 -14.94
CA ALA A 302 4.29 -8.81 -13.88
C ALA A 302 3.15 -8.26 -13.04
N THR A 303 2.67 -9.07 -12.09
CA THR A 303 1.51 -8.69 -11.28
C THR A 303 1.92 -7.58 -10.32
N ILE A 304 1.12 -6.51 -10.31
CA ILE A 304 1.31 -5.34 -9.45
C ILE A 304 0.02 -5.15 -8.63
N ALA A 305 0.14 -5.23 -7.30
CA ALA A 305 -1.01 -5.33 -6.38
C ALA A 305 -0.60 -4.93 -4.94
N ALA A 306 -1.43 -5.28 -3.95
CA ALA A 306 -1.22 -5.09 -2.50
C ALA A 306 -1.13 -3.65 -1.97
N GLU A 307 -1.01 -2.65 -2.84
CA GLU A 307 -1.07 -1.21 -2.49
C GLU A 307 -1.61 -0.39 -3.69
N PRO A 308 -1.92 0.91 -3.54
CA PRO A 308 -2.39 1.74 -4.65
C PRO A 308 -1.43 1.72 -5.84
N ILE A 309 -1.91 1.23 -6.98
CA ILE A 309 -1.11 1.01 -8.19
C ILE A 309 -0.94 2.35 -8.90
N ARG A 310 0.30 2.72 -9.25
CA ARG A 310 0.61 4.03 -9.82
C ARG A 310 1.10 3.96 -11.25
N ALA A 311 0.40 4.64 -12.16
CA ALA A 311 0.80 4.81 -13.56
C ALA A 311 2.25 5.29 -13.70
N GLY A 312 2.67 6.26 -12.89
CA GLY A 312 4.05 6.78 -12.90
C GLY A 312 5.12 5.75 -12.50
N THR A 313 4.81 4.81 -11.61
CA THR A 313 5.73 3.71 -11.24
C THR A 313 5.88 2.72 -12.40
N MET A 314 4.74 2.33 -13.01
CA MET A 314 4.73 1.45 -14.18
C MET A 314 5.50 2.05 -15.35
N GLN A 315 5.30 3.34 -15.64
CA GLN A 315 5.98 4.04 -16.72
C GLN A 315 7.49 4.12 -16.48
N ARG A 316 7.94 4.56 -15.29
CA ARG A 316 9.37 4.58 -14.92
C ARG A 316 10.05 3.23 -15.09
N PHE A 317 9.38 2.15 -14.65
CA PHE A 317 9.91 0.80 -14.77
C PHE A 317 10.05 0.37 -16.24
N VAL A 318 9.07 0.67 -17.09
CA VAL A 318 9.14 0.39 -18.54
C VAL A 318 10.22 1.22 -19.21
N ASP A 319 10.29 2.53 -18.97
CA ASP A 319 11.31 3.40 -19.56
C ASP A 319 12.72 2.94 -19.19
N PHE A 320 12.92 2.50 -17.94
CA PHE A 320 14.21 1.99 -17.49
C PHE A 320 14.52 0.59 -18.02
N PHE A 321 13.59 -0.36 -18.00
CA PHE A 321 13.85 -1.77 -18.33
C PHE A 321 13.46 -2.22 -19.76
N ALA A 322 12.88 -1.37 -20.59
CA ALA A 322 12.63 -1.68 -22.01
C ALA A 322 13.89 -2.10 -22.79
N PRO A 323 15.11 -1.54 -22.56
CA PRO A 323 16.34 -2.03 -23.19
C PRO A 323 16.74 -3.46 -22.77
N ALA A 324 16.27 -3.94 -21.62
CA ALA A 324 16.39 -5.33 -21.19
C ALA A 324 15.25 -6.23 -21.73
N GLY A 325 14.35 -5.69 -22.57
CA GLY A 325 13.25 -6.45 -23.17
C GLY A 325 11.96 -6.52 -22.35
N PHE A 326 11.86 -5.81 -21.22
CA PHE A 326 10.58 -5.68 -20.52
C PHE A 326 9.56 -4.92 -21.38
N ARG A 327 8.28 -5.26 -21.25
CA ARG A 327 7.19 -4.69 -22.05
C ARG A 327 6.07 -4.20 -21.14
N PHE A 328 5.48 -3.05 -21.48
CA PHE A 328 4.36 -2.49 -20.71
C PHE A 328 3.21 -3.51 -20.54
N ASN A 329 2.84 -4.23 -21.60
CA ASN A 329 1.79 -5.25 -21.58
C ASN A 329 2.15 -6.56 -20.83
N ALA A 330 3.31 -6.62 -20.18
CA ALA A 330 3.59 -7.62 -19.17
C ALA A 330 2.99 -7.23 -17.80
N PHE A 331 2.76 -5.94 -17.52
CA PHE A 331 2.10 -5.54 -16.28
C PHE A 331 0.69 -6.14 -16.20
N THR A 332 0.34 -6.59 -15.00
CA THR A 332 -0.97 -7.19 -14.73
C THR A 332 -1.46 -6.67 -13.37
N PRO A 333 -1.99 -5.44 -13.32
CA PRO A 333 -2.67 -4.92 -12.14
C PRO A 333 -3.70 -5.89 -11.56
N GLY A 334 -3.86 -5.86 -10.24
CA GLY A 334 -4.87 -6.64 -9.55
C GLY A 334 -5.19 -6.12 -8.16
N TYR A 335 -6.40 -6.41 -7.71
CA TYR A 335 -6.93 -6.03 -6.40
C TYR A 335 -7.48 -7.26 -5.69
N GLY A 336 -7.31 -7.29 -4.37
CA GLY A 336 -7.61 -8.44 -3.53
C GLY A 336 -7.18 -8.23 -2.08
N MET A 337 -7.61 -9.15 -1.23
CA MET A 337 -7.39 -9.18 0.22
C MET A 337 -7.56 -10.60 0.78
N ALA A 338 -7.10 -10.86 2.01
CA ALA A 338 -7.16 -12.16 2.65
C ALA A 338 -8.61 -12.70 2.74
N GLU A 339 -9.60 -11.84 2.96
CA GLU A 339 -11.04 -12.16 3.02
C GLU A 339 -11.59 -12.63 1.67
N SER A 340 -10.96 -12.22 0.57
CA SER A 340 -11.21 -12.72 -0.79
C SER A 340 -10.29 -13.90 -1.17
N THR A 341 -9.66 -14.49 -0.16
CA THR A 341 -8.58 -15.49 -0.23
C THR A 341 -7.28 -14.99 -0.85
N LEU A 342 -7.32 -14.20 -1.92
CA LEU A 342 -6.14 -13.54 -2.52
C LEU A 342 -6.52 -12.42 -3.49
N LYS A 343 -7.47 -12.68 -4.39
CA LYS A 343 -7.69 -11.90 -5.62
C LYS A 343 -9.18 -11.74 -5.89
N ILE A 344 -9.63 -10.51 -6.05
CA ILE A 344 -10.98 -10.14 -6.48
C ILE A 344 -10.97 -9.86 -7.99
N THR A 345 -10.13 -8.92 -8.43
CA THR A 345 -9.98 -8.53 -9.83
C THR A 345 -8.52 -8.60 -10.28
N THR A 346 -8.31 -8.74 -11.57
CA THR A 346 -7.00 -8.56 -12.20
C THR A 346 -7.19 -8.30 -13.69
N THR A 347 -6.32 -7.51 -14.31
CA THR A 347 -6.40 -7.32 -15.75
C THR A 347 -6.08 -8.64 -16.47
N CYS A 348 -6.75 -8.90 -17.59
CA CYS A 348 -6.38 -9.98 -18.49
C CYS A 348 -5.47 -9.44 -19.60
N ARG A 349 -4.61 -10.27 -20.16
CA ARG A 349 -3.80 -9.87 -21.33
C ARG A 349 -4.70 -9.57 -22.53
N HIS A 350 -4.41 -8.44 -23.20
CA HIS A 350 -4.87 -7.97 -24.53
C HIS A 350 -5.73 -6.69 -24.61
N GLU A 351 -5.88 -5.92 -23.54
CA GLU A 351 -6.67 -4.67 -23.58
C GLU A 351 -5.79 -3.41 -23.43
N ASP A 352 -5.95 -2.47 -24.38
CA ASP A 352 -5.03 -1.35 -24.62
C ASP A 352 -5.24 -0.13 -23.69
N SER A 353 -6.05 -0.24 -22.64
CA SER A 353 -6.22 0.83 -21.63
C SER A 353 -6.18 0.29 -20.21
N VAL A 354 -4.98 0.26 -19.63
CA VAL A 354 -4.76 0.00 -18.20
C VAL A 354 -4.98 1.27 -17.36
N PHE A 355 -5.24 2.41 -18.02
CA PHE A 355 -5.39 3.72 -17.40
C PHE A 355 -6.73 4.36 -17.80
N THR A 356 -7.24 5.20 -16.91
CA THR A 356 -8.28 6.19 -17.22
C THR A 356 -7.88 7.54 -16.64
N GLU A 357 -8.28 8.63 -17.29
CA GLU A 357 -8.16 9.99 -16.74
C GLU A 357 -9.52 10.44 -16.26
N VAL A 358 -9.59 10.97 -15.04
CA VAL A 358 -10.82 11.49 -14.44
C VAL A 358 -10.61 12.91 -13.93
N CYS A 359 -11.66 13.73 -13.94
CA CYS A 359 -11.64 15.06 -13.37
C CYS A 359 -11.58 14.99 -11.83
N THR A 360 -10.59 15.66 -11.24
CA THR A 360 -10.31 15.59 -9.80
C THR A 360 -11.50 16.08 -8.96
N GLU A 361 -12.18 17.16 -9.39
CA GLU A 361 -13.32 17.72 -8.66
C GLU A 361 -14.58 16.83 -8.70
N ASP A 362 -14.79 16.09 -9.79
CA ASP A 362 -15.85 15.08 -9.84
C ASP A 362 -15.52 13.87 -8.98
N LEU A 363 -14.25 13.43 -8.95
CA LEU A 363 -13.83 12.29 -8.12
C LEU A 363 -13.96 12.59 -6.61
N LYS A 364 -13.68 13.84 -6.21
CA LYS A 364 -13.98 14.39 -4.86
C LYS A 364 -15.48 14.41 -4.53
N ARG A 365 -16.35 14.46 -5.56
CA ARG A 365 -17.82 14.38 -5.48
C ARG A 365 -18.35 12.95 -5.77
N ASN A 366 -17.49 11.93 -5.64
CA ASN A 366 -17.80 10.52 -5.88
C ASN A 366 -18.22 10.15 -7.32
N ARG A 367 -17.70 10.84 -8.35
CA ARG A 367 -17.99 10.55 -9.76
C ARG A 367 -16.71 10.48 -10.61
N ALA A 368 -16.55 9.41 -11.38
CA ALA A 368 -15.46 9.25 -12.34
C ALA A 368 -15.86 9.85 -13.70
N VAL A 369 -15.65 11.15 -13.87
CA VAL A 369 -16.02 11.88 -15.10
C VAL A 369 -14.78 12.10 -15.97
N SER A 370 -14.83 11.65 -17.23
CA SER A 370 -13.79 11.89 -18.23
C SER A 370 -13.60 13.39 -18.49
N PRO A 371 -12.36 13.88 -18.73
CA PRO A 371 -12.10 15.25 -19.16
C PRO A 371 -12.83 15.69 -20.44
N SER A 372 -13.28 14.74 -21.28
CA SER A 372 -14.11 15.00 -22.45
C SER A 372 -15.57 15.33 -22.11
N ASP A 373 -16.04 14.85 -20.96
CA ASP A 373 -17.47 14.77 -20.62
C ASP A 373 -17.83 15.72 -19.46
N ALA A 374 -16.83 16.37 -18.85
CA ALA A 374 -17.00 17.32 -17.76
C ALA A 374 -17.70 18.61 -18.20
N ASP A 375 -18.83 18.93 -17.55
CA ASP A 375 -19.65 20.10 -17.84
C ASP A 375 -18.82 21.41 -17.84
N HIS A 376 -18.79 22.09 -18.99
CA HIS A 376 -18.09 23.38 -19.14
C HIS A 376 -18.72 24.53 -18.32
N MET A 377 -19.82 24.30 -17.59
CA MET A 377 -20.64 25.34 -16.96
C MET A 377 -20.18 25.77 -15.54
N GLU A 378 -19.39 24.98 -14.81
CA GLU A 378 -18.86 25.35 -13.48
C GLU A 378 -17.42 25.95 -13.52
N ARG A 379 -16.95 26.42 -14.67
CA ARG A 379 -15.57 26.95 -14.79
C ARG A 379 -15.49 28.43 -14.43
N GLU A 380 -14.68 28.75 -13.41
CA GLU A 380 -14.38 30.15 -13.03
C GLU A 380 -13.64 30.93 -14.13
N THR A 381 -12.88 30.24 -14.99
CA THR A 381 -12.28 30.82 -16.21
C THR A 381 -12.39 29.87 -17.41
N ILE A 382 -12.64 30.44 -18.60
CA ILE A 382 -12.93 29.68 -19.83
C ILE A 382 -11.67 28.98 -20.41
N ASP A 383 -10.47 29.46 -20.09
CA ASP A 383 -9.21 29.06 -20.75
C ASP A 383 -8.36 28.01 -19.99
N SER A 384 -8.75 27.56 -18.80
CA SER A 384 -8.01 26.51 -18.07
C SER A 384 -8.56 25.10 -18.34
N PRO A 385 -7.70 24.09 -18.62
CA PRO A 385 -8.12 22.69 -18.66
C PRO A 385 -8.53 22.22 -17.24
N PRO A 386 -9.45 21.24 -17.13
CA PRO A 386 -9.80 20.67 -15.83
C PRO A 386 -8.58 20.01 -15.20
N ARG A 387 -8.49 20.02 -13.86
CA ARG A 387 -7.51 19.21 -13.12
C ARG A 387 -7.89 17.74 -13.30
N THR A 388 -6.92 16.91 -13.70
CA THR A 388 -7.14 15.48 -13.97
C THR A 388 -6.22 14.61 -13.12
N GLN A 389 -6.68 13.39 -12.88
CA GLN A 389 -5.92 12.34 -12.21
C GLN A 389 -5.95 11.08 -13.07
N THR A 390 -4.77 10.49 -13.31
CA THR A 390 -4.65 9.19 -13.98
C THR A 390 -4.82 8.07 -12.96
N LEU A 391 -5.89 7.30 -13.09
CA LEU A 391 -6.15 6.11 -12.29
C LEU A 391 -5.76 4.85 -13.07
N VAL A 392 -5.38 3.80 -12.34
CA VAL A 392 -4.97 2.50 -12.91
C VAL A 392 -6.10 1.49 -12.69
N SER A 393 -6.50 0.80 -13.75
CA SER A 393 -7.45 -0.30 -13.63
C SER A 393 -6.84 -1.41 -12.77
N SER A 394 -7.64 -1.95 -11.84
CA SER A 394 -7.34 -3.18 -11.12
C SER A 394 -7.93 -4.42 -11.80
N GLY A 395 -8.47 -4.27 -13.02
CA GLY A 395 -9.09 -5.31 -13.83
C GLY A 395 -10.53 -5.63 -13.47
N HIS A 396 -11.00 -6.77 -13.96
CA HIS A 396 -12.35 -7.28 -13.76
C HIS A 396 -12.38 -8.61 -12.97
N THR A 397 -13.57 -9.00 -12.52
CA THR A 397 -13.83 -10.31 -11.91
C THR A 397 -13.95 -11.42 -12.95
N LEU A 398 -13.62 -12.67 -12.60
CA LEU A 398 -13.79 -13.83 -13.50
C LEU A 398 -14.81 -14.86 -13.01
N GLY A 399 -15.50 -15.48 -13.98
CA GLY A 399 -16.35 -16.65 -13.76
C GLY A 399 -17.57 -16.38 -12.88
N THR A 400 -17.58 -16.92 -11.66
CA THR A 400 -18.71 -16.77 -10.71
C THR A 400 -18.42 -15.77 -9.59
N THR A 401 -17.29 -15.08 -9.63
CA THR A 401 -17.00 -13.96 -8.73
C THR A 401 -17.82 -12.75 -9.20
N ARG A 402 -18.56 -12.14 -8.28
CA ARG A 402 -19.36 -10.93 -8.46
C ARG A 402 -18.69 -9.76 -7.75
N LEU A 403 -18.70 -8.60 -8.37
CA LEU A 403 -18.33 -7.32 -7.77
C LEU A 403 -19.48 -6.34 -8.00
N VAL A 404 -19.84 -5.58 -6.98
CA VAL A 404 -20.84 -4.51 -7.03
C VAL A 404 -20.25 -3.30 -6.30
N ILE A 405 -20.42 -2.11 -6.86
CA ILE A 405 -20.11 -0.85 -6.17
C ILE A 405 -21.37 -0.42 -5.43
N VAL A 406 -21.27 -0.09 -4.14
CA VAL A 406 -22.43 0.10 -3.26
C VAL A 406 -22.32 1.40 -2.49
N ASP A 407 -23.38 2.21 -2.47
CA ASP A 407 -23.45 3.39 -1.61
C ASP A 407 -23.41 2.92 -0.13
N PRO A 408 -22.39 3.33 0.65
CA PRO A 408 -22.20 2.80 2.00
C PRO A 408 -23.22 3.33 3.03
N ALA A 409 -23.99 4.37 2.71
CA ALA A 409 -24.99 4.98 3.57
C ALA A 409 -26.39 4.38 3.38
N ILE A 410 -26.79 4.05 2.13
CA ILE A 410 -28.10 3.44 1.83
C ILE A 410 -28.02 1.95 1.45
N CYS A 411 -26.83 1.40 1.26
CA CYS A 411 -26.56 0.01 0.85
C CYS A 411 -27.27 -0.41 -0.45
N GLN A 412 -27.27 0.47 -1.46
CA GLN A 412 -27.81 0.21 -2.80
C GLN A 412 -26.68 0.24 -3.83
N ALA A 413 -26.85 -0.46 -4.94
CA ALA A 413 -25.85 -0.50 -6.00
C ALA A 413 -25.70 0.88 -6.68
N CYS A 414 -24.47 1.35 -6.81
CA CYS A 414 -24.11 2.53 -7.58
C CYS A 414 -24.16 2.23 -9.09
N PRO A 415 -24.55 3.19 -9.94
CA PRO A 415 -24.30 3.14 -11.39
C PRO A 415 -22.80 3.08 -11.73
N ASP A 416 -22.49 2.60 -12.94
CA ASP A 416 -21.15 2.70 -13.52
C ASP A 416 -20.65 4.15 -13.49
N GLY A 417 -19.39 4.33 -13.12
CA GLY A 417 -18.75 5.64 -12.92
C GLY A 417 -19.01 6.32 -11.57
N GLU A 418 -19.95 5.87 -10.74
CA GLU A 418 -20.09 6.40 -9.37
C GLU A 418 -19.19 5.66 -8.37
N VAL A 419 -18.61 6.40 -7.42
CA VAL A 419 -17.70 5.88 -6.39
C VAL A 419 -18.50 5.42 -5.17
N GLY A 420 -18.33 4.14 -4.81
CA GLY A 420 -18.94 3.53 -3.63
C GLY A 420 -18.03 2.46 -3.00
N GLU A 421 -18.53 1.78 -1.98
CA GLU A 421 -17.85 0.65 -1.34
C GLU A 421 -17.85 -0.57 -2.26
N ILE A 422 -16.68 -1.19 -2.44
CA ILE A 422 -16.55 -2.40 -3.26
C ILE A 422 -17.09 -3.59 -2.47
N TRP A 423 -18.16 -4.21 -2.96
CA TRP A 423 -18.75 -5.41 -2.36
C TRP A 423 -18.52 -6.62 -3.27
N VAL A 424 -18.11 -7.75 -2.69
CA VAL A 424 -17.65 -8.93 -3.44
C VAL A 424 -18.41 -10.19 -3.04
N GLY A 425 -18.82 -10.99 -4.00
CA GLY A 425 -19.54 -12.25 -3.75
C GLY A 425 -19.03 -13.40 -4.60
N GLY A 426 -19.18 -14.63 -4.12
CA GLY A 426 -18.80 -15.84 -4.85
C GLY A 426 -17.78 -16.71 -4.12
N PRO A 427 -17.33 -17.82 -4.73
CA PRO A 427 -16.62 -18.87 -4.00
C PRO A 427 -15.17 -18.54 -3.62
N ILE A 428 -14.64 -17.37 -4.02
CA ILE A 428 -13.34 -16.85 -3.53
C ILE A 428 -13.44 -16.25 -2.13
N VAL A 429 -14.64 -15.84 -1.69
CA VAL A 429 -14.86 -15.22 -0.37
C VAL A 429 -14.67 -16.25 0.73
N ALA A 430 -13.79 -15.95 1.69
CA ALA A 430 -13.47 -16.78 2.84
C ALA A 430 -14.68 -17.01 3.75
N GLN A 431 -14.61 -17.98 4.66
CA GLN A 431 -15.74 -18.37 5.51
C GLN A 431 -16.07 -17.36 6.63
N GLY A 432 -15.21 -16.36 6.85
CA GLY A 432 -15.34 -15.39 7.93
C GLY A 432 -14.07 -15.24 8.76
N TYR A 433 -14.25 -14.69 9.96
CA TYR A 433 -13.20 -14.51 10.96
C TYR A 433 -13.29 -15.57 12.06
N TRP A 434 -12.19 -16.27 12.30
CA TRP A 434 -12.05 -17.29 13.34
C TRP A 434 -12.44 -16.75 14.71
N ASN A 435 -13.33 -17.45 15.41
CA ASN A 435 -13.87 -17.06 16.72
C ASN A 435 -14.56 -15.67 16.79
N ARG A 436 -14.88 -14.99 15.66
CA ARG A 436 -15.56 -13.68 15.64
C ARG A 436 -16.88 -13.73 14.82
N PRO A 437 -17.95 -14.38 15.32
CA PRO A 437 -19.20 -14.54 14.58
C PRO A 437 -19.89 -13.20 14.28
N GLU A 438 -19.85 -12.22 15.20
CA GLU A 438 -20.46 -10.90 15.00
C GLU A 438 -19.78 -10.12 13.87
N LYS A 439 -18.44 -10.01 13.89
CA LYS A 439 -17.66 -9.39 12.80
C LYS A 439 -17.83 -10.16 11.49
N THR A 440 -17.96 -11.49 11.54
CA THR A 440 -18.25 -12.31 10.35
C THR A 440 -19.61 -11.95 9.74
N GLN A 441 -20.65 -11.79 10.58
CA GLN A 441 -21.98 -11.38 10.12
C GLN A 441 -21.96 -9.95 9.53
N GLU A 442 -21.24 -9.03 10.16
CA GLU A 442 -21.09 -7.64 9.71
C GLU A 442 -20.35 -7.52 8.36
N THR A 443 -19.23 -8.24 8.21
CA THR A 443 -18.33 -8.10 7.07
C THR A 443 -18.66 -9.03 5.90
N PHE A 444 -19.12 -10.27 6.14
CA PHE A 444 -19.28 -11.31 5.09
C PHE A 444 -20.73 -11.59 4.68
N GLN A 445 -21.73 -11.01 5.36
CA GLN A 445 -23.15 -11.31 5.13
C GLN A 445 -23.96 -10.06 4.75
N ALA A 446 -23.31 -9.10 4.07
CA ALA A 446 -23.97 -7.90 3.58
C ALA A 446 -24.92 -8.23 2.41
N HIS A 447 -26.02 -7.49 2.32
CA HIS A 447 -27.05 -7.64 1.29
C HIS A 447 -27.50 -6.25 0.83
N LEU A 448 -27.80 -6.09 -0.46
CA LEU A 448 -28.31 -4.84 -1.01
C LEU A 448 -29.71 -4.54 -0.42
N SER A 449 -29.96 -3.30 -0.02
CA SER A 449 -31.15 -2.92 0.76
C SER A 449 -32.46 -2.89 -0.05
N ASP A 450 -32.35 -2.75 -1.36
CA ASP A 450 -33.45 -2.63 -2.32
C ASP A 450 -33.84 -3.97 -2.97
N THR A 451 -32.85 -4.77 -3.35
CA THR A 451 -33.03 -6.07 -4.03
C THR A 451 -32.96 -7.27 -3.09
N GLY A 452 -32.29 -7.13 -1.93
CA GLY A 452 -31.94 -8.25 -1.06
C GLY A 452 -30.88 -9.19 -1.64
N GLU A 453 -30.16 -8.81 -2.70
CA GLU A 453 -29.08 -9.64 -3.25
C GLU A 453 -27.90 -9.75 -2.28
N GLY A 454 -27.36 -10.96 -2.14
CA GLY A 454 -26.22 -11.26 -1.28
C GLY A 454 -26.03 -12.79 -1.09
N PRO A 455 -25.25 -13.22 -0.10
CA PRO A 455 -24.39 -12.38 0.73
C PRO A 455 -23.20 -11.82 -0.06
N PHE A 456 -22.67 -10.70 0.42
CA PHE A 456 -21.46 -10.05 -0.05
C PHE A 456 -20.47 -9.80 1.11
N LEU A 457 -19.18 -9.90 0.78
CA LEU A 457 -18.07 -9.36 1.54
C LEU A 457 -17.99 -7.84 1.33
N ARG A 458 -18.02 -7.09 2.42
CA ARG A 458 -17.70 -5.66 2.46
C ARG A 458 -16.19 -5.48 2.58
N THR A 459 -15.53 -4.94 1.57
CA THR A 459 -14.07 -4.72 1.63
C THR A 459 -13.68 -3.50 2.47
N GLY A 460 -14.60 -2.55 2.66
CA GLY A 460 -14.33 -1.21 3.19
C GLY A 460 -13.42 -0.35 2.31
N ASP A 461 -13.04 -0.84 1.13
CA ASP A 461 -12.32 -0.07 0.11
C ASP A 461 -13.32 0.58 -0.85
N LEU A 462 -12.94 1.74 -1.39
CA LEU A 462 -13.75 2.50 -2.33
C LEU A 462 -13.25 2.33 -3.75
N GLY A 463 -14.18 2.38 -4.69
CA GLY A 463 -13.89 2.37 -6.11
C GLY A 463 -15.12 2.60 -6.96
N PHE A 464 -14.93 2.51 -8.27
CA PHE A 464 -15.99 2.53 -9.26
C PHE A 464 -15.71 1.46 -10.33
N VAL A 465 -16.73 1.11 -11.10
CA VAL A 465 -16.59 0.33 -12.35
C VAL A 465 -16.80 1.26 -13.53
N LEU A 466 -15.95 1.16 -14.54
CA LEU A 466 -16.08 1.87 -15.81
C LEU A 466 -15.69 0.91 -16.95
N ASP A 467 -16.55 0.75 -17.95
CA ASP A 467 -16.38 -0.21 -19.07
C ASP A 467 -16.11 -1.66 -18.62
N GLY A 468 -16.61 -2.03 -17.43
CA GLY A 468 -16.41 -3.35 -16.80
C GLY A 468 -15.11 -3.50 -15.99
N GLU A 469 -14.22 -2.51 -16.03
CA GLU A 469 -12.95 -2.47 -15.29
C GLU A 469 -13.13 -1.78 -13.93
N CYS A 470 -12.55 -2.36 -12.87
CA CYS A 470 -12.64 -1.84 -11.51
C CYS A 470 -11.47 -0.90 -11.18
N TYR A 471 -11.77 0.29 -10.68
CA TYR A 471 -10.78 1.30 -10.28
C TYR A 471 -10.90 1.54 -8.77
N VAL A 472 -9.86 1.22 -8.01
CA VAL A 472 -9.81 1.45 -6.56
C VAL A 472 -9.38 2.89 -6.29
N THR A 473 -10.24 3.67 -5.63
CA THR A 473 -10.04 5.10 -5.35
C THR A 473 -9.62 5.38 -3.93
N GLY A 474 -9.68 4.42 -3.01
CA GLY A 474 -9.24 4.63 -1.63
C GLY A 474 -9.84 3.66 -0.63
N ARG A 475 -9.91 4.08 0.64
CA ARG A 475 -10.52 3.32 1.73
C ARG A 475 -11.56 4.18 2.43
N LEU A 476 -12.79 3.68 2.58
CA LEU A 476 -13.95 4.41 3.12
C LEU A 476 -13.64 5.07 4.47
N LYS A 477 -12.82 4.38 5.27
CA LYS A 477 -12.48 4.71 6.65
C LYS A 477 -11.22 5.57 6.83
N ASP A 478 -10.58 5.94 5.72
CA ASP A 478 -9.40 6.79 5.64
C ASP A 478 -9.68 8.12 4.91
N ILE A 479 -10.84 8.32 4.24
CA ILE A 479 -11.14 9.58 3.55
C ILE A 479 -11.02 10.75 4.55
N VAL A 480 -10.31 11.80 4.14
CA VAL A 480 -10.27 13.07 4.85
C VAL A 480 -11.38 13.96 4.29
N ILE A 481 -12.39 14.28 5.10
CA ILE A 481 -13.52 15.11 4.67
C ILE A 481 -13.32 16.52 5.23
N ILE A 482 -12.98 17.46 4.35
CA ILE A 482 -12.74 18.87 4.74
C ILE A 482 -13.71 19.75 3.99
N ARG A 483 -14.48 20.56 4.72
CA ARG A 483 -15.52 21.47 4.18
C ARG A 483 -16.59 20.77 3.32
N GLY A 484 -16.83 19.48 3.53
CA GLY A 484 -17.78 18.66 2.76
C GLY A 484 -17.22 18.05 1.47
N THR A 485 -15.92 18.22 1.20
CA THR A 485 -15.22 17.64 0.05
C THR A 485 -14.42 16.41 0.49
N ASN A 486 -14.49 15.32 -0.27
CA ASN A 486 -13.69 14.11 -0.01
C ASN A 486 -12.27 14.30 -0.54
N HIS A 487 -11.26 14.14 0.30
CA HIS A 487 -9.86 14.09 -0.10
C HIS A 487 -9.25 12.73 0.22
N TYR A 488 -8.64 12.10 -0.77
CA TYR A 488 -8.02 10.79 -0.63
C TYR A 488 -6.58 10.94 -0.11
N PRO A 489 -6.25 10.41 1.09
CA PRO A 489 -4.95 10.66 1.71
C PRO A 489 -3.73 10.27 0.89
N HIS A 490 -3.82 9.24 0.06
CA HIS A 490 -2.68 8.77 -0.74
C HIS A 490 -2.30 9.74 -1.85
N ASP A 491 -3.24 10.57 -2.33
CA ASP A 491 -2.94 11.63 -3.28
C ASP A 491 -2.29 12.82 -2.58
N ILE A 492 -2.78 13.18 -1.39
CA ILE A 492 -2.14 14.16 -0.49
C ILE A 492 -0.68 13.73 -0.19
N GLU A 493 -0.50 12.48 0.23
CA GLU A 493 0.81 11.87 0.52
C GLU A 493 1.73 11.86 -0.71
N LEU A 494 1.21 11.56 -1.90
CA LEU A 494 1.97 11.55 -3.15
C LEU A 494 2.46 12.96 -3.54
N THR A 495 1.59 13.97 -3.48
CA THR A 495 1.96 15.39 -3.68
C THR A 495 3.02 15.81 -2.68
N VAL A 496 2.82 15.52 -1.40
CA VAL A 496 3.77 15.80 -0.32
C VAL A 496 5.14 15.19 -0.62
N GLN A 497 5.20 13.92 -0.99
CA GLN A 497 6.46 13.22 -1.29
C GLN A 497 7.19 13.78 -2.51
N ARG A 498 6.47 14.38 -3.48
CA ARG A 498 7.02 15.03 -4.67
C ARG A 498 7.48 16.46 -4.43
N SER A 499 6.92 17.15 -3.42
CA SER A 499 7.16 18.58 -3.16
C SER A 499 8.63 18.95 -2.88
N HIS A 500 9.46 18.03 -2.37
CA HIS A 500 10.85 18.33 -2.05
C HIS A 500 11.77 17.08 -2.05
N PRO A 501 12.98 17.11 -2.64
CA PRO A 501 13.86 15.93 -2.82
C PRO A 501 14.38 15.30 -1.51
N ALA A 502 14.36 16.03 -0.40
CA ALA A 502 14.68 15.49 0.92
C ALA A 502 13.61 14.54 1.48
N LEU A 503 12.39 14.55 0.94
CA LEU A 503 11.29 13.72 1.41
C LEU A 503 11.41 12.29 0.84
N ARG A 504 11.03 11.31 1.65
CA ARG A 504 11.11 9.89 1.29
C ARG A 504 9.78 9.45 0.62
N PRO A 505 9.82 8.93 -0.62
CA PRO A 505 8.65 8.35 -1.28
C PRO A 505 8.03 7.24 -0.43
N ASP A 506 6.72 7.08 -0.52
CA ASP A 506 5.93 6.04 0.13
C ASP A 506 6.07 5.97 1.65
N CYS A 507 6.46 7.08 2.27
CA CYS A 507 6.77 7.18 3.69
C CYS A 507 6.21 8.49 4.28
N GLY A 508 4.92 8.74 4.05
CA GLY A 508 4.16 9.81 4.69
C GLY A 508 2.75 9.33 5.04
N ALA A 509 2.07 10.04 5.93
CA ALA A 509 0.71 9.77 6.37
C ALA A 509 -0.10 11.07 6.40
N ALA A 510 -1.20 11.13 5.67
CA ALA A 510 -2.20 12.18 5.76
C ALA A 510 -3.45 11.65 6.48
N PHE A 511 -4.03 12.43 7.38
CA PHE A 511 -5.24 12.08 8.14
C PHE A 511 -5.91 13.33 8.70
N SER A 512 -7.18 13.25 9.09
CA SER A 512 -7.89 14.32 9.79
C SER A 512 -7.81 14.15 11.31
N VAL A 513 -7.81 15.28 12.01
CA VAL A 513 -8.01 15.37 13.46
C VAL A 513 -9.10 16.40 13.75
N ASP A 514 -9.85 16.16 14.81
CA ASP A 514 -10.93 17.04 15.26
C ASP A 514 -10.34 18.19 16.07
N VAL A 515 -10.48 19.43 15.57
CA VAL A 515 -9.97 20.64 16.25
C VAL A 515 -11.15 21.57 16.52
N GLY A 516 -11.74 21.44 17.70
CA GLY A 516 -13.04 22.06 18.00
C GLY A 516 -14.16 21.29 17.29
N ASP A 517 -14.99 22.00 16.52
CA ASP A 517 -16.10 21.41 15.76
C ASP A 517 -15.75 21.13 14.28
N GLU A 518 -14.47 21.17 13.90
CA GLU A 518 -14.02 21.00 12.51
C GLU A 518 -12.93 19.92 12.36
N GLU A 519 -13.07 19.07 11.34
CA GLU A 519 -11.99 18.19 10.86
C GLU A 519 -10.90 19.01 10.15
N ARG A 520 -9.65 18.80 10.54
CA ARG A 520 -8.47 19.49 9.98
C ARG A 520 -7.38 18.52 9.57
N LEU A 521 -6.71 18.79 8.44
CA LEU A 521 -5.64 17.95 7.88
C LEU A 521 -4.38 17.96 8.75
N VAL A 522 -3.82 16.78 9.00
CA VAL A 522 -2.46 16.59 9.52
C VAL A 522 -1.67 15.75 8.52
N VAL A 523 -0.39 16.11 8.33
CA VAL A 523 0.56 15.35 7.52
C VAL A 523 1.79 15.00 8.35
N VAL A 524 2.18 13.73 8.38
CA VAL A 524 3.45 13.27 8.94
C VAL A 524 4.29 12.69 7.80
N GLN A 525 5.58 13.01 7.70
CA GLN A 525 6.40 12.62 6.54
C GLN A 525 7.86 12.34 6.91
N GLU A 526 8.42 11.23 6.41
CA GLU A 526 9.83 10.89 6.62
C GLU A 526 10.78 11.71 5.74
N ILE A 527 11.90 12.14 6.33
CA ILE A 527 13.05 12.70 5.61
C ILE A 527 14.04 11.59 5.25
N ARG A 528 14.57 11.59 4.00
CA ARG A 528 15.66 10.71 3.55
C ARG A 528 16.91 10.85 4.42
N ARG A 529 17.53 9.72 4.78
CA ARG A 529 18.69 9.66 5.70
C ARG A 529 19.85 10.59 5.31
N THR A 530 20.11 10.75 4.02
CA THR A 530 21.13 11.64 3.43
C THR A 530 20.91 13.12 3.73
N TYR A 531 19.66 13.55 3.96
CA TYR A 531 19.29 14.93 4.24
C TYR A 531 19.19 15.24 5.74
N LEU A 532 19.15 14.24 6.65
CA LEU A 532 18.98 14.45 8.10
C LEU A 532 19.98 15.40 8.77
N LYS A 533 21.15 15.65 8.17
CA LYS A 533 22.18 16.58 8.67
C LYS A 533 22.34 17.87 7.85
N LYS A 534 21.62 18.00 6.73
CA LYS A 534 21.77 19.08 5.74
C LYS A 534 20.45 19.76 5.35
N ALA A 535 19.32 19.19 5.73
CA ALA A 535 17.99 19.70 5.43
C ALA A 535 17.75 21.06 6.11
N ASN A 536 17.39 22.05 5.30
CA ASN A 536 16.68 23.23 5.77
C ASN A 536 15.22 22.83 6.01
N THR A 537 14.84 22.62 7.26
CA THR A 537 13.50 22.10 7.58
C THR A 537 12.38 23.08 7.26
N ASP A 538 12.65 24.38 7.33
CA ASP A 538 11.65 25.43 7.08
C ASP A 538 11.33 25.55 5.59
N GLU A 539 12.34 25.36 4.73
CA GLU A 539 12.18 25.23 3.28
C GLU A 539 11.34 24.00 2.92
N ILE A 540 11.60 22.84 3.55
CA ILE A 540 10.81 21.62 3.35
C ILE A 540 9.36 21.85 3.78
N LEU A 541 9.13 22.39 4.99
CA LEU A 541 7.79 22.69 5.51
C LEU A 541 7.05 23.72 4.64
N THR A 542 7.77 24.63 3.97
CA THR A 542 7.17 25.63 3.07
C THR A 542 6.81 25.02 1.71
N ALA A 543 7.72 24.24 1.10
CA ALA A 543 7.43 23.50 -0.13
C ALA A 543 6.23 22.55 0.04
N LEU A 544 6.15 21.87 1.18
CA LEU A 544 5.07 20.93 1.51
C LEU A 544 3.73 21.66 1.68
N ARG A 545 3.68 22.78 2.42
CA ARG A 545 2.47 23.63 2.52
C ARG A 545 2.02 24.18 1.16
N ARG A 546 2.97 24.62 0.34
CA ARG A 546 2.67 25.17 -0.98
C ARG A 546 2.06 24.12 -1.90
N ALA A 547 2.65 22.92 -1.97
CA ALA A 547 2.13 21.82 -2.78
C ALA A 547 0.74 21.34 -2.34
N LEU A 548 0.47 21.29 -1.02
CA LEU A 548 -0.86 20.98 -0.48
C LEU A 548 -1.93 21.98 -0.94
N PHE A 549 -1.61 23.27 -0.96
CA PHE A 549 -2.52 24.30 -1.43
C PHE A 549 -2.64 24.29 -2.96
N GLU A 550 -1.52 24.23 -3.68
CA GLU A 550 -1.46 24.25 -5.15
C GLU A 550 -2.23 23.08 -5.78
N GLU A 551 -2.04 21.85 -5.30
CA GLU A 551 -2.64 20.64 -5.91
C GLU A 551 -3.98 20.23 -5.28
N HIS A 552 -4.17 20.40 -3.96
CA HIS A 552 -5.35 19.90 -3.23
C HIS A 552 -6.29 20.99 -2.70
N GLU A 553 -5.89 22.26 -2.75
CA GLU A 553 -6.60 23.40 -2.13
C GLU A 553 -6.75 23.24 -0.59
N LEU A 554 -5.86 22.46 0.02
CA LEU A 554 -5.87 22.16 1.45
C LEU A 554 -4.82 22.95 2.23
N ALA A 555 -5.27 23.57 3.32
CA ALA A 555 -4.39 24.03 4.39
C ALA A 555 -4.24 22.93 5.44
N ALA A 556 -3.00 22.49 5.70
CA ALA A 556 -2.71 21.65 6.85
C ALA A 556 -2.94 22.44 8.16
N HIS A 557 -3.40 21.75 9.20
CA HIS A 557 -3.35 22.23 10.58
C HIS A 557 -2.04 21.82 11.26
N ALA A 558 -1.45 20.67 10.90
CA ALA A 558 -0.11 20.30 11.34
C ALA A 558 0.67 19.55 10.26
N ILE A 559 1.98 19.79 10.21
CA ILE A 559 2.94 19.04 9.40
C ILE A 559 4.09 18.62 10.31
N VAL A 560 4.41 17.33 10.34
CA VAL A 560 5.48 16.76 11.19
C VAL A 560 6.48 16.02 10.32
N LEU A 561 7.72 16.50 10.30
CA LEU A 561 8.84 15.83 9.65
C LEU A 561 9.50 14.87 10.65
N VAL A 562 9.61 13.61 10.28
CA VAL A 562 10.11 12.52 11.15
C VAL A 562 11.31 11.80 10.53
N ARG A 563 12.01 11.00 11.34
CA ARG A 563 13.16 10.21 10.88
C ARG A 563 12.70 9.05 9.98
N THR A 564 13.63 8.48 9.22
CA THR A 564 13.38 7.23 8.49
C THR A 564 12.93 6.12 9.43
N ALA A 565 11.94 5.31 9.02
CA ALA A 565 11.33 4.25 9.83
C ALA A 565 10.61 4.78 11.09
N SER A 566 9.77 5.80 10.88
CA SER A 566 8.91 6.39 11.91
C SER A 566 7.44 6.42 11.52
N ILE A 567 7.11 6.38 10.22
CA ILE A 567 5.70 6.27 9.77
C ILE A 567 5.23 4.85 10.04
N LEU A 568 4.13 4.72 10.80
CA LEU A 568 3.48 3.44 11.02
C LEU A 568 2.82 3.01 9.71
N LYS A 569 3.41 2.00 9.07
CA LYS A 569 2.87 1.41 7.86
C LYS A 569 1.97 0.25 8.16
N THR A 570 1.00 0.04 7.27
CA THR A 570 0.51 -1.32 7.08
C THR A 570 1.72 -2.07 6.60
N SER A 571 1.95 -3.14 7.30
CA SER A 571 2.72 -4.21 6.78
C SER A 571 1.97 -4.74 5.52
N SER A 572 2.27 -4.16 4.36
CA SER A 572 1.91 -4.48 2.97
C SER A 572 2.46 -3.38 2.04
N GLY A 573 2.81 -2.22 2.62
CA GLY A 573 3.36 -1.04 1.96
C GLY A 573 2.50 0.19 2.23
N LYS A 574 1.17 -0.01 2.36
CA LYS A 574 0.19 1.04 2.68
C LYS A 574 0.47 1.66 4.06
N ILE A 575 -0.23 2.73 4.41
CA ILE A 575 0.03 3.51 5.63
C ILE A 575 -1.07 3.29 6.67
N GLN A 576 -0.70 3.03 7.94
CA GLN A 576 -1.66 2.93 9.05
C GLN A 576 -2.07 4.33 9.52
N ARG A 577 -2.86 5.05 8.72
CA ARG A 577 -3.25 6.44 8.99
C ARG A 577 -3.88 6.65 10.36
N ARG A 578 -4.69 5.71 10.82
CA ARG A 578 -5.29 5.70 12.17
C ARG A 578 -4.24 5.56 13.27
N ALA A 579 -3.33 4.60 13.17
CA ALA A 579 -2.25 4.45 14.15
C ALA A 579 -1.30 5.66 14.14
N CYS A 580 -1.02 6.24 12.97
CA CYS A 580 -0.31 7.51 12.84
C CYS A 580 -1.07 8.67 13.48
N ARG A 581 -2.40 8.76 13.31
CA ARG A 581 -3.27 9.75 13.95
C ARG A 581 -3.20 9.63 15.47
N ASP A 582 -3.39 8.43 16.00
CA ASP A 582 -3.35 8.17 17.43
C ASP A 582 -1.96 8.49 18.01
N LEU A 583 -0.88 8.07 17.33
CA LEU A 583 0.50 8.40 17.71
C LEU A 583 0.82 9.90 17.62
N PHE A 584 0.18 10.64 16.71
CA PHE A 584 0.28 12.11 16.64
C PHE A 584 -0.48 12.79 17.79
N LEU A 585 -1.67 12.30 18.13
CA LEU A 585 -2.47 12.81 19.25
C LEU A 585 -1.78 12.55 20.61
N ASP A 586 -1.03 11.46 20.72
CA ASP A 586 -0.19 11.12 21.88
C ASP A 586 1.20 11.81 21.86
N ASP A 587 1.48 12.70 20.89
CA ASP A 587 2.79 13.36 20.65
C ASP A 587 3.99 12.37 20.57
N GLY A 588 3.75 11.12 20.16
CA GLY A 588 4.70 10.01 20.24
C GLY A 588 5.70 9.86 19.08
N PHE A 589 5.61 10.69 18.03
CA PHE A 589 6.54 10.63 16.89
C PHE A 589 7.95 11.14 17.23
N PRO A 590 9.03 10.53 16.69
CA PRO A 590 10.39 11.02 16.80
C PRO A 590 10.64 12.20 15.84
N THR A 591 9.99 13.33 16.15
CA THR A 591 9.98 14.56 15.35
C THR A 591 11.38 15.16 15.15
N ILE A 592 11.65 15.57 13.91
CA ILE A 592 12.82 16.36 13.51
C ILE A 592 12.45 17.85 13.53
N ALA A 593 11.32 18.19 12.90
CA ALA A 593 10.73 19.52 12.87
C ALA A 593 9.23 19.39 12.68
N SER A 594 8.47 20.37 13.16
CA SER A 594 7.03 20.40 13.01
C SER A 594 6.55 21.83 12.82
N TRP A 595 5.51 21.99 12.01
CA TRP A 595 4.73 23.20 11.89
C TRP A 595 3.31 22.89 12.35
N ARG A 596 2.71 23.76 13.17
CA ARG A 596 1.31 23.69 13.59
C ARG A 596 0.67 25.06 13.33
N LEU A 597 -0.61 25.07 12.99
CA LEU A 597 -1.44 26.26 12.94
C LEU A 597 -1.85 26.59 14.38
N ASP A 598 -1.28 27.67 14.94
CA ASP A 598 -1.46 28.03 16.35
C ASP A 598 -2.93 28.22 16.70
N SER A 599 -3.34 27.65 17.85
CA SER A 599 -4.61 27.97 18.48
C SER A 599 -4.34 28.58 19.86
N THR A 600 -4.95 29.75 20.11
CA THR A 600 -4.92 30.56 21.35
C THR A 600 -3.79 31.59 21.53
N ALA A 601 -4.05 32.84 21.11
CA ALA A 601 -3.63 34.04 21.85
C ALA A 601 -4.80 35.04 22.01
N GLY A 602 -5.26 35.25 23.25
CA GLY A 602 -6.45 36.07 23.52
C GLY A 602 -6.30 37.54 23.10
N VAL A 603 -7.18 37.99 22.21
CA VAL A 603 -7.22 39.35 21.66
C VAL A 603 -7.32 40.41 22.77
N SER A 604 -6.31 41.26 22.87
CA SER A 604 -6.40 42.55 23.59
C SER A 604 -6.77 43.66 22.60
N THR A 605 -8.06 43.89 22.40
CA THR A 605 -8.54 44.97 21.52
C THR A 605 -8.19 46.34 22.10
N SER A 606 -7.31 47.06 21.41
CA SER A 606 -7.13 48.51 21.61
C SER A 606 -7.63 49.23 20.36
N SER A 607 -8.59 50.14 20.52
CA SER A 607 -9.15 50.91 19.40
C SER A 607 -8.10 51.88 18.84
N PRO A 608 -7.97 52.05 17.51
CA PRO A 608 -7.03 53.00 16.95
C PRO A 608 -7.38 54.45 17.31
N GLY A 609 -6.37 55.21 17.72
CA GLY A 609 -6.43 56.67 17.69
C GLY A 609 -6.45 57.20 16.25
N ALA A 610 -6.57 58.52 16.10
CA ALA A 610 -6.72 59.20 14.81
C ALA A 610 -5.74 58.69 13.73
N MET A 611 -6.28 58.30 12.57
CA MET A 611 -5.50 57.68 11.50
C MET A 611 -4.44 58.64 10.93
N PRO A 612 -3.19 58.19 10.73
CA PRO A 612 -2.11 59.03 10.24
C PRO A 612 -2.25 59.35 8.74
N ALA A 613 -1.45 60.32 8.27
CA ALA A 613 -1.42 60.71 6.86
C ALA A 613 -0.95 59.54 5.96
N VAL A 614 -1.57 59.40 4.79
CA VAL A 614 -1.28 58.35 3.80
C VAL A 614 0.12 58.59 3.21
N THR A 615 1.10 57.85 3.71
CA THR A 615 2.50 57.85 3.24
C THR A 615 3.06 56.44 3.36
N ALA A 616 4.05 56.07 2.53
CA ALA A 616 4.53 54.69 2.48
C ALA A 616 5.02 54.15 3.85
N PRO A 617 5.79 54.91 4.67
CA PRO A 617 6.15 54.47 6.02
C PRO A 617 4.94 54.25 6.92
N ASN A 618 3.95 55.16 6.91
CA ASN A 618 2.75 55.02 7.73
C ASN A 618 1.88 53.82 7.30
N ILE A 619 1.85 53.51 6.00
CA ILE A 619 1.15 52.34 5.47
C ILE A 619 1.87 51.06 5.89
N GLN A 620 3.20 50.98 5.77
CA GLN A 620 3.96 49.83 6.27
C GLN A 620 3.72 49.62 7.77
N ASP A 621 3.81 50.69 8.57
CA ASP A 621 3.55 50.67 10.01
C ASP A 621 2.12 50.23 10.37
N TRP A 622 1.14 50.58 9.53
CA TRP A 622 -0.25 50.19 9.71
C TRP A 622 -0.47 48.73 9.30
N ILE A 623 0.07 48.28 8.16
CA ILE A 623 -0.01 46.89 7.70
C ILE A 623 0.67 45.95 8.71
N VAL A 624 1.84 46.32 9.25
CA VAL A 624 2.52 45.56 10.31
C VAL A 624 1.62 45.40 11.55
N LYS A 625 0.94 46.48 11.98
CA LYS A 625 0.00 46.43 13.12
C LYS A 625 -1.28 45.66 12.78
N TRP A 626 -1.75 45.73 11.54
CA TRP A 626 -2.91 45.00 11.04
C TRP A 626 -2.63 43.49 11.07
N ILE A 627 -1.49 43.06 10.51
CA ILE A 627 -1.02 41.67 10.50
C ILE A 627 -0.81 41.17 11.93
N ALA A 628 -0.15 41.95 12.79
CA ALA A 628 0.04 41.57 14.18
C ALA A 628 -1.28 41.39 14.94
N ALA A 629 -2.28 42.25 14.67
CA ALA A 629 -3.56 42.24 15.37
C ALA A 629 -4.56 41.17 14.85
N ARG A 630 -4.49 40.80 13.57
CA ARG A 630 -5.44 39.85 12.94
C ARG A 630 -4.86 38.46 12.63
N LEU A 631 -3.55 38.34 12.45
CA LEU A 631 -2.85 37.07 12.17
C LEU A 631 -2.01 36.59 13.38
N GLU A 632 -2.25 37.16 14.57
CA GLU A 632 -1.64 36.79 15.85
C GLU A 632 -0.08 36.75 15.82
N ARG A 633 0.55 37.62 15.02
CA ARG A 633 2.02 37.69 14.88
C ARG A 633 2.66 38.74 15.79
N ASP A 634 3.85 38.42 16.31
CA ASP A 634 4.71 39.39 17.00
C ASP A 634 5.20 40.48 16.01
N PRO A 635 4.90 41.78 16.24
CA PRO A 635 5.38 42.88 15.41
C PRO A 635 6.89 42.90 15.14
N LEU A 636 7.71 42.37 16.06
CA LEU A 636 9.17 42.33 15.91
C LEU A 636 9.65 41.31 14.85
N HIS A 637 8.78 40.38 14.46
CA HIS A 637 9.07 39.34 13.46
C HIS A 637 8.44 39.64 12.08
N ILE A 638 7.65 40.70 11.94
CA ILE A 638 7.05 41.12 10.66
C ILE A 638 8.02 42.07 9.94
N ARG A 639 8.71 41.59 8.90
CA ARG A 639 9.66 42.42 8.13
C ARG A 639 8.99 42.99 6.88
N PRO A 640 9.15 44.29 6.55
CA PRO A 640 8.48 44.86 5.39
C PRO A 640 8.78 44.23 4.03
N HIS A 641 9.91 43.52 3.90
CA HIS A 641 10.33 42.87 2.66
C HIS A 641 10.06 41.35 2.61
N ASP A 642 9.57 40.75 3.70
CA ASP A 642 9.13 39.36 3.65
C ASP A 642 7.71 39.34 3.01
N PRO A 643 7.38 38.31 2.22
CA PRO A 643 6.12 38.27 1.49
C PRO A 643 4.92 37.97 2.41
N PHE A 644 3.71 38.36 2.00
CA PHE A 644 2.51 38.30 2.84
C PHE A 644 2.14 36.88 3.31
N ASP A 645 2.41 35.87 2.49
CA ASP A 645 2.24 34.45 2.81
C ASP A 645 3.17 33.97 3.94
N ALA A 646 4.36 34.56 4.08
CA ALA A 646 5.28 34.26 5.17
C ALA A 646 4.70 34.60 6.57
N PHE A 647 3.73 35.52 6.64
CA PHE A 647 3.01 35.84 7.88
C PHE A 647 1.81 34.92 8.14
N GLY A 648 1.42 34.09 7.18
CA GLY A 648 0.22 33.25 7.24
C GLY A 648 -1.05 33.94 6.74
N MET A 649 -0.92 34.86 5.78
CA MET A 649 -2.07 35.48 5.12
C MET A 649 -2.75 34.47 4.18
N ASP A 650 -4.08 34.39 4.27
CA ASP A 650 -4.95 33.58 3.40
C ASP A 650 -5.85 34.49 2.55
N SER A 651 -6.64 33.92 1.64
CA SER A 651 -7.48 34.70 0.72
C SER A 651 -8.54 35.57 1.42
N LEU A 652 -8.98 35.20 2.63
CA LEU A 652 -9.96 35.97 3.41
C LEU A 652 -9.30 37.16 4.10
N SER A 653 -8.17 36.94 4.77
CA SER A 653 -7.37 38.02 5.38
C SER A 653 -6.73 38.95 4.35
N ALA A 654 -6.42 38.46 3.15
CA ALA A 654 -6.04 39.27 2.00
C ALA A 654 -7.15 40.26 1.60
N VAL A 655 -8.40 39.78 1.47
CA VAL A 655 -9.57 40.61 1.16
C VAL A 655 -9.85 41.62 2.28
N ASP A 656 -9.80 41.21 3.54
CA ASP A 656 -10.00 42.13 4.68
C ASP A 656 -8.89 43.21 4.76
N LEU A 657 -7.64 42.86 4.44
CA LEU A 657 -6.52 43.81 4.43
C LEU A 657 -6.72 44.86 3.34
N VAL A 658 -7.04 44.41 2.13
CA VAL A 658 -7.32 45.27 0.98
C VAL A 658 -8.53 46.17 1.25
N HIS A 659 -9.61 45.62 1.80
CA HIS A 659 -10.81 46.37 2.17
C HIS A 659 -10.52 47.51 3.16
N ASP A 660 -9.87 47.19 4.28
CA ASP A 660 -9.51 48.19 5.29
C ASP A 660 -8.50 49.23 4.77
N LEU A 661 -7.51 48.79 3.98
CA LEU A 661 -6.49 49.66 3.40
C LEU A 661 -7.11 50.63 2.37
N SER A 662 -8.02 50.15 1.53
CA SER A 662 -8.84 51.00 0.66
C SER A 662 -9.73 51.97 1.46
N GLY A 663 -10.35 51.50 2.55
CA GLY A 663 -11.18 52.32 3.43
C GLY A 663 -10.41 53.48 4.09
N TRP A 664 -9.16 53.26 4.49
CA TRP A 664 -8.30 54.31 5.05
C TRP A 664 -7.68 55.22 3.98
N THR A 665 -7.16 54.66 2.89
CA THR A 665 -6.38 55.42 1.90
C THR A 665 -7.22 56.09 0.82
N GLY A 666 -8.48 55.67 0.64
CA GLY A 666 -9.39 56.19 -0.37
C GLY A 666 -9.08 55.75 -1.81
N LYS A 667 -8.11 54.84 -2.01
CA LYS A 667 -7.81 54.23 -3.31
C LYS A 667 -8.55 52.90 -3.48
N SER A 668 -9.03 52.65 -4.70
CA SER A 668 -9.53 51.32 -5.08
C SER A 668 -8.35 50.37 -5.23
N ILE A 669 -8.27 49.37 -4.37
CA ILE A 669 -7.26 48.31 -4.40
C ILE A 669 -8.05 47.02 -4.59
N ASP A 670 -7.64 46.18 -5.53
CA ASP A 670 -8.26 44.86 -5.78
C ASP A 670 -7.46 43.74 -5.09
N GLU A 671 -8.09 42.58 -4.91
CA GLU A 671 -7.44 41.40 -4.31
C GLU A 671 -6.26 40.87 -5.14
N THR A 672 -6.21 41.15 -6.45
CA THR A 672 -5.09 40.74 -7.31
C THR A 672 -3.83 41.58 -7.07
N THR A 673 -3.99 42.78 -6.51
CA THR A 673 -2.90 43.70 -6.17
C THR A 673 -1.93 43.09 -5.16
N LEU A 674 -2.41 42.29 -4.20
CA LEU A 674 -1.55 41.59 -3.24
C LEU A 674 -0.61 40.58 -3.90
N TRP A 675 -1.03 39.93 -5.00
CA TRP A 675 -0.17 39.01 -5.75
C TRP A 675 0.82 39.75 -6.66
N ASN A 676 0.45 40.93 -7.17
CA ASN A 676 1.34 41.79 -7.97
C ASN A 676 2.38 42.53 -7.11
N TYR A 677 2.08 42.76 -5.83
CA TYR A 677 2.94 43.46 -4.86
C TYR A 677 3.07 42.63 -3.57
N PRO A 678 3.80 41.51 -3.60
CA PRO A 678 3.72 40.44 -2.60
C PRO A 678 4.30 40.77 -1.23
N THR A 679 4.89 41.96 -1.02
CA THR A 679 5.47 42.38 0.26
C THR A 679 4.80 43.63 0.81
N ILE A 680 4.86 43.83 2.13
CA ILE A 680 4.36 45.04 2.81
C ILE A 680 5.01 46.31 2.22
N TRP A 681 6.29 46.22 1.87
CA TRP A 681 7.04 47.28 1.22
C TRP A 681 6.48 47.61 -0.17
N ASP A 682 6.30 46.60 -1.02
CA ASP A 682 5.86 46.78 -2.40
C ASP A 682 4.42 47.30 -2.46
N LEU A 683 3.52 46.78 -1.63
CA LEU A 683 2.14 47.26 -1.54
C LEU A 683 2.08 48.71 -1.04
N ALA A 684 2.86 49.06 -0.02
CA ALA A 684 2.91 50.43 0.48
C ALA A 684 3.51 51.43 -0.54
N GLN A 685 4.41 50.97 -1.41
CA GLN A 685 4.91 51.77 -2.53
C GLN A 685 3.88 51.90 -3.66
N PHE A 686 3.16 50.83 -3.99
CA PHE A 686 2.07 50.86 -4.97
C PHE A 686 0.96 51.84 -4.55
N VAL A 687 0.44 51.71 -3.33
CA VAL A 687 -0.68 52.54 -2.83
C VAL A 687 -0.32 54.04 -2.78
N VAL A 688 0.97 54.40 -2.72
CA VAL A 688 1.43 55.80 -2.71
C VAL A 688 1.81 56.34 -4.10
N ARG A 689 1.96 55.47 -5.11
CA ARG A 689 2.13 55.92 -6.51
C ARG A 689 0.80 56.43 -7.06
N ASP A 690 0.86 57.54 -7.78
CA ASP A 690 -0.26 57.95 -8.64
C ASP A 690 -0.21 57.16 -9.95
N ASP A 691 -1.36 56.71 -10.43
CA ASP A 691 -1.49 55.85 -11.60
C ASP A 691 -1.14 56.59 -12.90
N ASP A 692 0.08 56.39 -13.42
CA ASP A 692 0.42 56.58 -14.84
C ASP A 692 1.85 56.08 -15.19
N ALA A 693 2.16 54.78 -15.01
CA ALA A 693 3.24 54.08 -15.73
C ALA A 693 3.28 52.56 -15.45
N ALA A 694 2.90 51.74 -16.44
CA ALA A 694 3.15 50.30 -16.41
C ALA A 694 4.60 49.96 -16.77
N ALA A 695 5.23 49.04 -16.04
CA ALA A 695 6.53 48.46 -16.36
C ALA A 695 6.52 46.94 -16.06
N PRO A 696 7.14 46.09 -16.91
CA PRO A 696 6.98 44.63 -16.82
C PRO A 696 7.86 43.98 -15.73
N PRO A 697 7.50 42.77 -15.26
CA PRO A 697 8.24 42.06 -14.23
C PRO A 697 9.60 41.50 -14.72
N PRO A 698 10.57 41.27 -13.81
CA PRO A 698 11.90 40.81 -14.17
C PRO A 698 11.95 39.30 -14.47
N GLN A 699 12.79 38.92 -15.44
CA GLN A 699 13.04 37.51 -15.81
C GLN A 699 13.99 36.84 -14.81
N VAL A 700 13.63 35.65 -14.33
CA VAL A 700 14.54 34.73 -13.63
C VAL A 700 15.44 34.04 -14.65
N ARG A 701 16.70 33.77 -14.29
CA ARG A 701 17.66 33.04 -15.12
C ARG A 701 17.83 31.62 -14.62
N ASP A 702 17.82 30.67 -15.55
CA ASP A 702 18.32 29.31 -15.34
C ASP A 702 19.85 29.30 -15.21
N GLU A 703 20.39 28.61 -14.21
CA GLU A 703 21.75 28.04 -14.25
C GLU A 703 21.78 26.65 -13.57
N GLU A 704 22.73 25.81 -13.99
CA GLU A 704 22.57 24.36 -14.07
C GLU A 704 23.02 23.54 -12.85
N ILE A 705 22.53 22.30 -12.85
CA ILE A 705 22.86 21.17 -11.97
C ILE A 705 24.33 20.75 -12.15
N SER A 706 25.11 20.66 -11.06
CA SER A 706 26.25 19.74 -10.98
C SER A 706 26.69 19.41 -9.55
N ALA A 707 26.38 18.19 -9.09
CA ALA A 707 27.20 17.39 -8.16
C ALA A 707 26.52 16.03 -7.86
N ARG A 708 26.95 14.96 -8.54
CA ARG A 708 26.74 13.57 -8.10
C ARG A 708 28.07 12.84 -8.10
N GLN A 709 28.55 12.46 -6.90
CA GLN A 709 29.34 11.24 -6.61
C GLN A 709 29.89 11.31 -5.17
N GLN A 710 29.38 10.47 -4.28
CA GLN A 710 30.13 9.46 -3.50
C GLN A 710 29.34 8.96 -2.28
N ASP A 711 29.47 7.65 -2.06
CA ASP A 711 29.22 6.86 -0.85
C ASP A 711 27.88 7.02 -0.10
N ASP A 712 27.00 6.04 -0.29
CA ASP A 712 26.08 5.58 0.77
C ASP A 712 26.42 4.11 1.09
N ASN A 713 27.00 3.89 2.26
CA ASN A 713 27.54 2.61 2.70
C ASN A 713 26.44 1.76 3.35
N LEU A 714 25.78 0.90 2.55
CA LEU A 714 24.74 -0.01 3.02
C LEU A 714 25.27 -1.20 3.84
N ASP A 715 26.58 -1.47 3.83
CA ASP A 715 27.24 -2.59 4.52
C ASP A 715 27.30 -2.43 6.06
N GLN A 716 26.63 -1.41 6.62
CA GLN A 716 26.63 -1.10 8.06
C GLN A 716 25.28 -1.29 8.77
N LEU A 717 24.21 -1.62 8.05
CA LEU A 717 22.93 -2.03 8.67
C LEU A 717 22.96 -3.53 8.95
N SER A 718 22.49 -3.94 10.12
CA SER A 718 22.43 -5.38 10.41
C SER A 718 21.29 -6.05 9.64
N GLU A 719 21.44 -7.36 9.41
CA GLU A 719 20.41 -8.23 8.82
C GLU A 719 19.05 -8.05 9.54
N GLU A 720 19.10 -7.82 10.86
CA GLU A 720 17.96 -7.68 11.77
C GLU A 720 17.25 -6.31 11.68
N GLU A 721 17.92 -5.27 11.15
CA GLU A 721 17.33 -3.95 10.92
C GLU A 721 16.56 -3.91 9.60
N LEU A 722 17.11 -4.49 8.53
CA LEU A 722 16.47 -4.59 7.21
C LEU A 722 15.24 -5.52 7.24
N VAL A 723 15.34 -6.67 7.92
CA VAL A 723 14.20 -7.54 8.24
C VAL A 723 13.12 -6.81 9.04
N GLY A 724 13.53 -5.84 9.85
CA GLY A 724 12.61 -5.06 10.67
C GLY A 724 11.67 -4.16 9.88
N LEU A 725 12.21 -3.49 8.86
CA LEU A 725 11.44 -2.63 7.96
C LEU A 725 10.45 -3.46 7.13
N LEU A 726 10.91 -4.60 6.61
CA LEU A 726 10.07 -5.62 5.95
C LEU A 726 8.89 -6.10 6.80
N TYR A 727 9.07 -6.22 8.13
CA TYR A 727 8.01 -6.70 9.03
C TYR A 727 6.89 -5.67 9.21
N GLU A 728 7.25 -4.39 9.27
CA GLU A 728 6.32 -3.26 9.26
C GLU A 728 5.80 -2.94 7.85
N GLU A 729 6.30 -3.64 6.81
CA GLU A 729 5.96 -3.45 5.39
C GLU A 729 5.24 -4.65 4.70
N ILE A 730 4.89 -5.82 5.34
CA ILE A 730 4.12 -6.91 4.64
C ILE A 730 2.87 -7.63 5.32
N GLN A 731 2.62 -7.60 6.65
CA GLN A 731 1.58 -8.36 7.42
C GLN A 731 0.09 -7.92 7.75
N THR A 732 -0.50 -6.84 7.26
CA THR A 732 -1.79 -6.17 7.66
C THR A 732 -2.68 -5.87 6.44
N ASP A 733 -3.97 -6.17 6.55
CA ASP A 733 -5.06 -5.51 5.83
C ASP A 733 -6.38 -5.89 6.51
N GLU A 734 -7.25 -4.94 6.84
CA GLU A 734 -8.67 -5.21 7.14
C GLU A 734 -9.49 -3.92 7.28
N PRO A 735 -10.79 -3.91 6.93
CA PRO A 735 -11.67 -2.80 7.22
C PRO A 735 -11.97 -2.72 8.72
N GLY A 736 -11.86 -1.51 9.28
CA GLY A 736 -12.37 -1.25 10.64
C GLY A 736 -13.90 -1.38 10.68
N GLY A 737 -14.46 -1.65 11.86
CA GLY A 737 -15.91 -1.44 12.12
C GLY A 737 -16.30 0.02 11.91
#